data_AF-Q4DQN2-F1
#
_entry.id   AF-Q4DQN2-F1
#
_cell.length_a   1.000
_cell.length_b   1.000
_cell.length_c   1.000
_cell.angle_alpha   90.00
_cell.angle_beta   90.00
_cell.angle_gamma   90.00
#
_symmetry.space_group_name_H-M   'P 1'
#
loop_
_entity.id
_entity.type
_entity.pdbx_description
1 polymer ?
#
loop_
_entity_poly.entity_id
_entity_poly.type
_entity_poly.pdbx_seq_one_letter_code
_entity_poly.pdbx_strand_id
1 'polypeptide(L)'
;MPAEVIFMFDVAGVLTTSPYPATRRLAETLMRCVFERARAHFMSLVGDESPALLAQNYSNLFFLIHSFTEKVRGIRCAFERLELGEINRNEFVPLYHAEMDFMLTALVKKNKEELEFMHIAHPSRVASIKERYPLLAVPVVQELLRELMDPEAYLCTMEKVTPRRNVLNLLHYLRMKSQQEIRLVVVTNTWEVEGQYARMSKALSNNMSETKWSNFPTACPIDYGDAGGRSSFVINSLFDSFVQSYTFHKRKPFPDIFHHAIEEAKKTRVTSQDSLMYGVKPHIFLFDDVLENCETARNLSDSPFDKVYYIENGAYDVYEDVLSALNTVGAADPFWADVAAGVKKEISPFFKPPIDANGKPTSWINEEMHDYNSNLLILPPPPCEACEPRGFFEPKKFLDEDDKDAILFYCAQNLPHLFPIEIPSRHSQNLQLARKPGFATSSGPIVFEPMRGIGFFKTYRITLRTGSYVLRLQPHGPVPHGTLDIRTEYEMMRYLAQNSTVPIAKCLLYCESYAACGYRFSLRRFVEGEVIADMRKLIQPRIQRPYSVRRRHIHVELDPYLFFKKAVETLSQIHDVPPPRFLSRTRMERNPNGTAVISVGNAVHPLLEMINNLIARYKAVVNTAKLPDGSYLFQFKTLERLSQALIERFDATRLGVQSIPFPEQLVMIHGDYKLRDLLFSYRSFEGRHKYPANIIGVMNFTSVSTGDPLVDVASLALVALLPRPFGIYDMPMEMQVLFPTPQWILERYCDSRGYMRTMTGKKREAIFKVYLSAACLRYAVKTLSDLAEVFEVFNSLPLEEARKLSLVEHALQQGLALMGKFPSRL
;
A
#
# COMPACT_ATOMS: atom_id res chain seq x y z
N MET A 1 -28.75 -45.13 -29.54
CA MET A 1 -28.23 -44.20 -28.51
C MET A 1 -26.73 -44.11 -28.71
N PRO A 2 -26.14 -42.91 -28.57
CA PRO A 2 -24.70 -42.77 -28.68
C PRO A 2 -23.98 -43.53 -27.56
N ALA A 3 -22.70 -43.83 -27.78
CA ALA A 3 -21.90 -44.60 -26.82
C ALA A 3 -21.70 -43.82 -25.50
N GLU A 4 -21.81 -44.49 -24.35
CA GLU A 4 -21.63 -43.85 -23.03
C GLU A 4 -20.15 -43.53 -22.79
N VAL A 5 -19.84 -42.28 -22.39
CA VAL A 5 -18.47 -41.79 -22.15
C VAL A 5 -18.30 -41.36 -20.69
N ILE A 6 -17.23 -41.82 -20.05
CA ILE A 6 -16.90 -41.51 -18.66
C ILE A 6 -15.52 -40.84 -18.61
N PHE A 7 -15.47 -39.63 -18.06
CA PHE A 7 -14.21 -38.93 -17.79
C PHE A 7 -13.93 -38.93 -16.29
N MET A 8 -12.77 -39.49 -15.91
CA MET A 8 -12.28 -39.52 -14.53
C MET A 8 -11.16 -38.48 -14.36
N PHE A 9 -11.35 -37.52 -13.46
CA PHE A 9 -10.39 -36.45 -13.20
C PHE A 9 -9.85 -36.52 -11.78
N ASP A 10 -8.54 -36.33 -11.62
CA ASP A 10 -7.99 -35.99 -10.32
C ASP A 10 -8.39 -34.57 -9.88
N VAL A 11 -8.86 -34.39 -8.64
CA VAL A 11 -9.26 -33.06 -8.17
C VAL A 11 -8.08 -32.15 -8.00
N ALA A 12 -7.13 -32.57 -7.17
CA ALA A 12 -5.94 -31.79 -6.90
C ALA A 12 -5.25 -31.48 -8.23
N GLY A 13 -5.00 -32.54 -8.99
CA GLY A 13 -4.22 -32.62 -10.20
C GLY A 13 -4.81 -32.08 -11.49
N VAL A 14 -6.13 -31.94 -11.62
CA VAL A 14 -6.76 -31.55 -12.91
C VAL A 14 -7.80 -30.46 -12.77
N LEU A 15 -8.65 -30.54 -11.75
CA LEU A 15 -9.70 -29.54 -11.52
C LEU A 15 -9.20 -28.33 -10.73
N THR A 16 -8.23 -28.56 -9.83
CA THR A 16 -7.63 -27.50 -9.02
C THR A 16 -6.22 -27.15 -9.44
N THR A 17 -5.58 -27.96 -10.31
CA THR A 17 -4.24 -27.62 -10.74
C THR A 17 -4.24 -26.44 -11.70
N SER A 18 -3.42 -25.44 -11.45
CA SER A 18 -2.70 -25.21 -10.22
C SER A 18 -2.17 -23.81 -10.38
N PRO A 19 -2.71 -22.84 -9.65
CA PRO A 19 -2.03 -21.57 -9.55
C PRO A 19 -0.65 -21.73 -8.88
N TYR A 20 -0.21 -22.92 -8.42
CA TYR A 20 1.09 -23.10 -7.76
C TYR A 20 2.29 -22.78 -8.68
N PRO A 21 2.46 -23.31 -9.92
CA PRO A 21 3.49 -22.83 -10.83
C PRO A 21 3.40 -21.33 -11.12
N ALA A 22 2.18 -20.77 -11.25
CA ALA A 22 1.99 -19.34 -11.46
C ALA A 22 2.47 -18.52 -10.25
N THR A 23 2.09 -18.93 -9.05
CA THR A 23 2.54 -18.37 -7.77
C THR A 23 4.05 -18.51 -7.60
N ARG A 24 4.65 -19.64 -7.99
CA ARG A 24 6.10 -19.83 -7.93
C ARG A 24 6.84 -18.91 -8.89
N ARG A 25 6.31 -18.72 -10.11
CA ARG A 25 6.84 -17.74 -11.07
C ARG A 25 6.66 -16.30 -10.59
N LEU A 26 5.54 -15.99 -9.94
CA LEU A 26 5.31 -14.68 -9.31
C LEU A 26 6.33 -14.44 -8.20
N ALA A 27 6.55 -15.43 -7.33
CA ALA A 27 7.55 -15.37 -6.25
C ALA A 27 8.97 -15.27 -6.80
N GLU A 28 9.33 -16.04 -7.83
CA GLU A 28 10.64 -15.94 -8.49
C GLU A 28 10.85 -14.55 -9.09
N THR A 29 9.84 -13.99 -9.75
CA THR A 29 9.90 -12.64 -10.32
C THR A 29 10.08 -11.58 -9.23
N LEU A 30 9.32 -11.69 -8.14
CA LEU A 30 9.45 -10.84 -6.96
C LEU A 30 10.85 -10.94 -6.35
N MET A 31 11.32 -12.16 -6.07
CA MET A 31 12.61 -12.41 -5.42
C MET A 31 13.79 -12.00 -6.30
N ARG A 32 13.68 -12.18 -7.62
CA ARG A 32 14.67 -11.66 -8.56
C ARG A 32 14.77 -10.14 -8.44
N CYS A 33 13.65 -9.41 -8.41
CA CYS A 33 13.66 -7.97 -8.19
C CYS A 33 14.28 -7.58 -6.83
N VAL A 34 13.96 -8.31 -5.77
CA VAL A 34 14.52 -8.09 -4.43
C VAL A 34 16.05 -8.29 -4.43
N PHE A 35 16.54 -9.40 -4.97
CA PHE A 35 17.97 -9.71 -5.02
C PHE A 35 18.75 -8.81 -5.99
N GLU A 36 18.15 -8.42 -7.11
CA GLU A 36 18.76 -7.42 -7.99
C GLU A 36 18.92 -6.07 -7.26
N ARG A 37 17.90 -5.63 -6.50
CA ARG A 37 17.97 -4.38 -5.72
C ARG A 37 18.93 -4.46 -4.53
N ALA A 38 19.03 -5.61 -3.86
CA ALA A 38 19.93 -5.77 -2.72
C ALA A 38 21.37 -6.14 -3.11
N ARG A 39 21.68 -6.28 -4.41
CA ARG A 39 22.97 -6.81 -4.90
C ARG A 39 24.18 -6.16 -4.23
N ALA A 40 24.23 -4.82 -4.20
CA ALA A 40 25.33 -4.08 -3.57
C ALA A 40 25.55 -4.42 -2.09
N HIS A 41 24.49 -4.83 -1.37
CA HIS A 41 24.51 -5.08 0.06
C HIS A 41 24.86 -6.53 0.45
N PHE A 42 24.56 -7.53 -0.40
CA PHE A 42 24.82 -8.94 -0.06
C PHE A 42 25.92 -9.60 -0.91
N MET A 43 26.61 -8.88 -1.81
CA MET A 43 27.79 -9.42 -2.51
C MET A 43 28.84 -10.02 -1.56
N SER A 44 28.93 -9.50 -0.32
CA SER A 44 29.78 -10.08 0.74
C SER A 44 29.29 -11.43 1.28
N LEU A 45 27.99 -11.72 1.21
CA LEU A 45 27.32 -12.90 1.76
C LEU A 45 27.15 -14.03 0.73
N VAL A 46 26.97 -13.70 -0.54
CA VAL A 46 26.57 -14.66 -1.59
C VAL A 46 27.63 -14.84 -2.70
N GLY A 47 28.60 -13.92 -2.81
CA GLY A 47 29.59 -13.95 -3.88
C GLY A 47 29.01 -13.54 -5.24
N ASP A 48 29.45 -14.22 -6.32
CA ASP A 48 29.14 -13.89 -7.73
C ASP A 48 27.93 -14.64 -8.32
N GLU A 49 27.08 -15.26 -7.49
CA GLU A 49 25.88 -15.95 -8.00
C GLU A 49 24.91 -14.97 -8.71
N SER A 50 24.28 -15.45 -9.79
CA SER A 50 23.31 -14.64 -10.51
C SER A 50 22.03 -14.44 -9.66
N PRO A 51 21.49 -13.21 -9.56
CA PRO A 51 20.23 -12.94 -8.85
C PRO A 51 19.04 -13.78 -9.34
N ALA A 52 19.04 -14.15 -10.63
CA ALA A 52 18.01 -14.99 -11.22
C ALA A 52 18.06 -16.45 -10.72
N LEU A 53 19.25 -17.06 -10.67
CA LEU A 53 19.41 -18.42 -10.10
C LEU A 53 19.08 -18.43 -8.61
N LEU A 54 19.52 -17.41 -7.87
CA LEU A 54 19.14 -17.23 -6.46
C LEU A 54 17.63 -17.15 -6.29
N ALA A 55 16.92 -16.39 -7.12
CA ALA A 55 15.47 -16.24 -7.03
C ALA A 55 14.70 -17.57 -7.17
N GLN A 56 15.21 -18.52 -7.96
CA GLN A 56 14.58 -19.84 -8.12
C GLN A 56 14.55 -20.62 -6.80
N ASN A 57 15.60 -20.52 -5.99
CA ASN A 57 15.67 -21.14 -4.67
C ASN A 57 14.62 -20.58 -3.69
N TYR A 58 14.14 -19.36 -3.94
CA TYR A 58 13.14 -18.67 -3.11
C TYR A 58 11.75 -18.61 -3.76
N SER A 59 11.52 -19.36 -4.85
CA SER A 59 10.24 -19.43 -5.58
C SER A 59 9.05 -19.92 -4.73
N ASN A 60 9.29 -20.52 -3.55
CA ASN A 60 8.24 -20.97 -2.65
C ASN A 60 7.86 -19.91 -1.59
N LEU A 61 8.27 -18.64 -1.71
CA LEU A 61 8.10 -17.63 -0.66
C LEU A 61 6.66 -17.52 -0.14
N PHE A 62 5.65 -17.44 -1.00
CA PHE A 62 4.26 -17.31 -0.56
C PHE A 62 3.83 -18.50 0.32
N PHE A 63 4.21 -19.71 -0.08
CA PHE A 63 3.96 -20.94 0.69
C PHE A 63 4.80 -21.02 1.95
N LEU A 64 6.02 -20.45 1.95
CA LEU A 64 6.86 -20.36 3.13
C LEU A 64 6.18 -19.51 4.21
N ILE A 65 5.58 -18.38 3.83
CA ILE A 65 4.86 -17.49 4.76
C ILE A 65 3.66 -18.23 5.38
N HIS A 66 2.83 -18.87 4.56
CA HIS A 66 1.70 -19.68 5.03
C HIS A 66 2.16 -20.80 5.98
N SER A 67 3.14 -21.59 5.53
CA SER A 67 3.67 -22.71 6.29
C SER A 67 4.35 -22.26 7.58
N PHE A 68 4.93 -21.06 7.63
CA PHE A 68 5.48 -20.49 8.85
C PHE A 68 4.35 -20.16 9.84
N THR A 69 3.31 -19.46 9.38
CA THR A 69 2.17 -19.09 10.23
C THR A 69 1.47 -20.33 10.81
N GLU A 70 1.18 -21.33 9.98
CA GLU A 70 0.48 -22.53 10.42
C GLU A 70 1.36 -23.47 11.24
N LYS A 71 2.56 -23.81 10.74
CA LYS A 71 3.37 -24.92 11.28
C LYS A 71 4.49 -24.48 12.23
N VAL A 72 4.79 -23.18 12.31
CA VAL A 72 5.83 -22.64 13.21
C VAL A 72 5.18 -21.77 14.28
N ARG A 73 4.37 -20.78 13.88
CA ARG A 73 3.63 -19.93 14.81
C ARG A 73 2.46 -20.67 15.46
N GLY A 74 1.79 -21.58 14.74
CA GLY A 74 0.72 -22.44 15.30
C GLY A 74 -0.67 -21.79 15.25
N ILE A 75 -0.89 -20.85 14.34
CA ILE A 75 -2.18 -20.18 14.14
C ILE A 75 -2.64 -20.31 12.68
N ARG A 76 -3.94 -20.16 12.43
CA ARG A 76 -4.48 -20.16 11.06
C ARG A 76 -3.95 -18.97 10.28
N CYS A 77 -3.48 -19.21 9.05
CA CYS A 77 -2.98 -18.16 8.17
C CYS A 77 -4.13 -17.35 7.54
N ALA A 78 -3.82 -16.16 7.03
CA ALA A 78 -4.79 -15.25 6.43
C ALA A 78 -5.49 -15.91 5.25
N PHE A 79 -4.76 -16.71 4.47
CA PHE A 79 -5.32 -17.46 3.36
C PHE A 79 -6.32 -18.53 3.83
N GLU A 80 -5.98 -19.32 4.85
CA GLU A 80 -6.91 -20.29 5.44
C GLU A 80 -8.16 -19.60 6.03
N ARG A 81 -7.97 -18.47 6.71
CA ARG A 81 -9.08 -17.66 7.26
C ARG A 81 -9.96 -17.08 6.16
N LEU A 82 -9.38 -16.66 5.04
CA LEU A 82 -10.11 -16.19 3.87
C LEU A 82 -10.90 -17.34 3.23
N GLU A 83 -10.29 -18.51 3.06
CA GLU A 83 -10.97 -19.72 2.57
C GLU A 83 -12.12 -20.17 3.48
N LEU A 84 -11.98 -19.99 4.79
CA LEU A 84 -13.06 -20.26 5.77
C LEU A 84 -14.14 -19.17 5.78
N GLY A 85 -13.93 -18.05 5.09
CA GLY A 85 -14.79 -16.88 5.12
C GLY A 85 -14.83 -16.18 6.48
N GLU A 86 -13.81 -16.37 7.32
CA GLU A 86 -13.63 -15.64 8.59
C GLU A 86 -13.19 -14.19 8.35
N ILE A 87 -12.56 -13.93 7.21
CA ILE A 87 -12.13 -12.60 6.76
C ILE A 87 -12.57 -12.37 5.32
N ASN A 88 -12.67 -11.11 4.91
CA ASN A 88 -12.92 -10.73 3.52
C ASN A 88 -11.61 -10.40 2.76
N ARG A 89 -11.72 -10.19 1.44
CA ARG A 89 -10.58 -9.85 0.57
C ARG A 89 -9.85 -8.55 0.97
N ASN A 90 -10.57 -7.56 1.49
CA ASN A 90 -9.96 -6.30 1.95
C ASN A 90 -9.16 -6.51 3.25
N GLU A 91 -9.57 -7.45 4.09
CA GLU A 91 -8.87 -7.84 5.32
C GLU A 91 -7.69 -8.79 5.05
N PHE A 92 -7.71 -9.53 3.95
CA PHE A 92 -6.63 -10.46 3.57
C PHE A 92 -5.29 -9.74 3.41
N VAL A 93 -5.24 -8.66 2.64
CA VAL A 93 -3.98 -7.94 2.34
C VAL A 93 -3.23 -7.49 3.60
N PRO A 94 -3.84 -6.74 4.54
CA PRO A 94 -3.13 -6.31 5.75
C PRO A 94 -2.77 -7.48 6.67
N LEU A 95 -3.60 -8.53 6.75
CA LEU A 95 -3.29 -9.72 7.57
C LEU A 95 -2.12 -10.51 6.98
N TYR A 96 -2.07 -10.66 5.66
CA TYR A 96 -0.96 -11.31 4.96
C TYR A 96 0.36 -10.57 5.18
N HIS A 97 0.35 -9.24 5.05
CA HIS A 97 1.52 -8.41 5.36
C HIS A 97 1.97 -8.61 6.82
N ALA A 98 1.03 -8.65 7.78
CA ALA A 98 1.37 -8.90 9.18
C ALA A 98 1.97 -10.29 9.42
N GLU A 99 1.54 -11.31 8.68
CA GLU A 99 2.12 -12.66 8.75
C GLU A 99 3.54 -12.71 8.19
N MET A 100 3.75 -12.10 7.02
CA MET A 100 5.07 -11.94 6.44
C MET A 100 5.99 -11.18 7.41
N ASP A 101 5.54 -10.04 7.95
CA ASP A 101 6.31 -9.24 8.89
C ASP A 101 6.66 -10.00 10.16
N PHE A 102 5.73 -10.80 10.69
CA PHE A 102 5.99 -11.65 11.84
C PHE A 102 7.07 -12.69 11.53
N MET A 103 6.99 -13.37 10.38
CA MET A 103 8.01 -14.33 9.95
C MET A 103 9.38 -13.66 9.81
N LEU A 104 9.46 -12.54 9.08
CA LEU A 104 10.70 -11.81 8.88
C LEU A 104 11.31 -11.33 10.21
N THR A 105 10.48 -10.83 11.13
CA THR A 105 10.92 -10.40 12.47
C THR A 105 11.49 -11.56 13.28
N ALA A 106 10.84 -12.73 13.22
CA ALA A 106 11.32 -13.93 13.89
C ALA A 106 12.68 -14.40 13.36
N LEU A 107 12.93 -14.31 12.05
CA LEU A 107 14.20 -14.73 11.43
C LEU A 107 15.41 -13.87 11.86
N VAL A 108 15.19 -12.62 12.29
CA VAL A 108 16.25 -11.72 12.78
C VAL A 108 16.68 -12.07 14.21
N LYS A 109 15.78 -12.65 15.02
CA LYS A 109 16.06 -12.99 16.42
C LYS A 109 17.24 -13.96 16.53
N LYS A 110 18.09 -13.73 17.54
CA LYS A 110 19.33 -14.51 17.75
C LYS A 110 19.13 -15.59 18.79
N ASN A 111 18.32 -15.31 19.82
CA ASN A 111 18.18 -16.17 20.98
C ASN A 111 16.83 -16.88 20.99
N LYS A 112 16.79 -18.10 21.55
CA LYS A 112 15.55 -18.88 21.70
C LYS A 112 14.55 -18.16 22.61
N GLU A 113 15.01 -17.47 23.65
CA GLU A 113 14.19 -16.68 24.58
C GLU A 113 13.43 -15.56 23.85
N GLU A 114 14.06 -14.88 22.88
CA GLU A 114 13.40 -13.84 22.08
C GLU A 114 12.27 -14.42 21.21
N LEU A 115 12.44 -15.64 20.71
CA LEU A 115 11.43 -16.34 19.91
C LEU A 115 10.27 -16.85 20.78
N GLU A 116 10.57 -17.33 22.00
CA GLU A 116 9.57 -17.74 22.97
C GLU A 116 8.69 -16.55 23.39
N PHE A 117 9.29 -15.35 23.55
CA PHE A 117 8.54 -14.11 23.82
C PHE A 117 7.60 -13.70 22.66
N MET A 118 7.86 -14.15 21.43
CA MET A 118 6.99 -13.89 20.28
C MET A 118 5.78 -14.83 20.19
N HIS A 119 5.57 -15.73 21.17
CA HIS A 119 4.50 -16.73 21.17
C HIS A 119 4.52 -17.70 19.97
N ILE A 120 5.71 -18.17 19.61
CA ILE A 120 5.90 -19.15 18.53
C ILE A 120 5.75 -20.57 19.11
N ALA A 121 4.84 -21.39 18.55
CA ALA A 121 4.60 -22.76 19.03
C ALA A 121 5.80 -23.71 18.85
N HIS A 122 6.56 -23.57 17.75
CA HIS A 122 7.70 -24.44 17.43
C HIS A 122 8.97 -23.63 17.10
N PRO A 123 9.64 -23.01 18.09
CA PRO A 123 10.78 -22.12 17.86
C PRO A 123 11.99 -22.82 17.20
N SER A 124 12.15 -24.13 17.40
CA SER A 124 13.24 -24.91 16.77
C SER A 124 13.17 -24.92 15.24
N ARG A 125 11.98 -24.79 14.64
CA ARG A 125 11.79 -24.73 13.18
C ARG A 125 12.21 -23.39 12.58
N VAL A 126 12.32 -22.32 13.38
CA VAL A 126 12.78 -21.02 12.89
C VAL A 126 14.24 -21.11 12.45
N ALA A 127 15.07 -21.87 13.19
CA ALA A 127 16.48 -22.07 12.87
C ALA A 127 16.68 -22.81 11.54
N SER A 128 15.90 -23.87 11.28
CA SER A 128 16.00 -24.60 10.01
C SER A 128 15.53 -23.79 8.80
N ILE A 129 14.53 -22.92 8.97
CA ILE A 129 14.10 -21.99 7.92
C ILE A 129 15.18 -20.95 7.66
N LYS A 130 15.81 -20.41 8.72
CA LYS A 130 16.90 -19.44 8.61
C LYS A 130 18.13 -20.03 7.91
N GLU A 131 18.47 -21.29 8.19
CA GLU A 131 19.56 -22.00 7.51
C GLU A 131 19.26 -22.22 6.03
N ARG A 132 18.02 -22.59 5.69
CA ARG A 132 17.61 -22.81 4.29
C ARG A 132 17.45 -21.52 3.49
N TYR A 133 17.05 -20.43 4.12
CA TYR A 133 16.75 -19.15 3.49
C TYR A 133 17.47 -17.98 4.19
N PRO A 134 18.82 -17.95 4.22
CA PRO A 134 19.59 -16.99 5.02
C PRO A 134 19.34 -15.53 4.63
N LEU A 135 19.13 -15.27 3.33
CA LEU A 135 18.88 -13.91 2.82
C LEU A 135 17.59 -13.27 3.35
N LEU A 136 16.59 -14.05 3.80
CA LEU A 136 15.38 -13.50 4.41
C LEU A 136 15.64 -12.85 5.78
N ALA A 137 16.79 -13.10 6.41
CA ALA A 137 17.18 -12.44 7.66
C ALA A 137 17.93 -11.11 7.43
N VAL A 138 18.31 -10.78 6.19
CA VAL A 138 19.07 -9.56 5.87
C VAL A 138 18.13 -8.35 5.90
N PRO A 139 18.39 -7.30 6.71
CA PRO A 139 17.45 -6.18 6.88
C PRO A 139 17.06 -5.48 5.58
N VAL A 140 18.00 -5.31 4.64
CA VAL A 140 17.74 -4.71 3.33
C VAL A 140 16.78 -5.58 2.50
N VAL A 141 16.96 -6.90 2.51
CA VAL A 141 16.06 -7.85 1.83
C VAL A 141 14.67 -7.81 2.44
N GLN A 142 14.56 -7.73 3.77
CA GLN A 142 13.27 -7.63 4.45
C GLN A 142 12.50 -6.36 4.09
N GLU A 143 13.17 -5.19 4.09
CA GLU A 143 12.52 -3.93 3.73
C GLU A 143 12.10 -3.92 2.26
N LEU A 144 12.93 -4.45 1.36
CA LEU A 144 12.57 -4.60 -0.05
C LEU A 144 11.40 -5.56 -0.23
N LEU A 145 11.33 -6.63 0.56
CA LEU A 145 10.21 -7.54 0.52
C LEU A 145 8.92 -6.90 1.06
N ARG A 146 8.98 -6.12 2.14
CA ARG A 146 7.84 -5.35 2.67
C ARG A 146 7.26 -4.37 1.65
N GLU A 147 8.12 -3.77 0.83
CA GLU A 147 7.73 -2.81 -0.21
C GLU A 147 7.17 -3.51 -1.46
N LEU A 148 7.83 -4.58 -1.92
CA LEU A 148 7.53 -5.22 -3.20
C LEU A 148 6.50 -6.34 -3.11
N MET A 149 6.28 -6.91 -1.92
CA MET A 149 5.27 -7.95 -1.72
C MET A 149 3.90 -7.40 -2.09
N ASP A 150 3.23 -8.09 -3.01
CA ASP A 150 1.88 -7.78 -3.41
C ASP A 150 0.97 -8.98 -3.04
N PRO A 151 0.38 -8.98 -1.83
CA PRO A 151 -0.54 -10.03 -1.43
C PRO A 151 -1.80 -10.07 -2.31
N GLU A 152 -2.17 -8.95 -2.94
CA GLU A 152 -3.33 -8.92 -3.83
C GLU A 152 -3.02 -9.57 -5.17
N ALA A 153 -1.83 -9.35 -5.77
CA ALA A 153 -1.40 -10.10 -6.94
C ALA A 153 -1.25 -11.59 -6.64
N TYR A 154 -0.77 -11.95 -5.44
CA TYR A 154 -0.75 -13.32 -4.96
C TYR A 154 -2.15 -13.91 -4.85
N LEU A 155 -3.05 -13.24 -4.14
CA LEU A 155 -4.43 -13.66 -3.99
C LEU A 155 -5.12 -13.75 -5.35
N CYS A 156 -4.95 -12.78 -6.23
CA CYS A 156 -5.44 -12.82 -7.60
C CYS A 156 -4.83 -13.99 -8.37
N THR A 157 -3.56 -14.34 -8.19
CA THR A 157 -2.98 -15.51 -8.85
C THR A 157 -3.61 -16.81 -8.34
N MET A 158 -3.97 -16.87 -7.06
CA MET A 158 -4.69 -17.99 -6.45
C MET A 158 -6.19 -18.03 -6.84
N GLU A 159 -6.85 -16.87 -6.87
CA GLU A 159 -8.25 -16.64 -7.22
C GLU A 159 -8.49 -16.63 -8.73
N LYS A 160 -7.47 -16.36 -9.57
CA LYS A 160 -7.57 -16.35 -11.03
C LYS A 160 -7.62 -17.77 -11.55
N VAL A 161 -8.84 -18.23 -11.36
CA VAL A 161 -9.59 -19.32 -11.88
C VAL A 161 -9.70 -19.25 -13.42
N THR A 162 -8.93 -18.51 -14.22
CA THR A 162 -9.08 -18.60 -15.70
C THR A 162 -8.87 -20.03 -16.20
N PRO A 163 -7.80 -20.76 -15.79
CA PRO A 163 -7.64 -22.16 -16.17
C PRO A 163 -8.74 -23.06 -15.59
N ARG A 164 -9.04 -22.94 -14.28
CA ARG A 164 -10.09 -23.73 -13.61
C ARG A 164 -11.48 -23.44 -14.18
N ARG A 165 -11.80 -22.19 -14.49
CA ARG A 165 -13.03 -21.72 -15.13
C ARG A 165 -13.14 -22.25 -16.52
N ASN A 166 -12.06 -22.21 -17.30
CA ASN A 166 -12.07 -22.72 -18.66
C ASN A 166 -12.28 -24.24 -18.64
N VAL A 167 -11.64 -24.96 -17.73
CA VAL A 167 -11.90 -26.39 -17.49
C VAL A 167 -13.35 -26.62 -17.07
N LEU A 168 -13.87 -25.88 -16.08
CA LEU A 168 -15.26 -26.01 -15.63
C LEU A 168 -16.29 -25.63 -16.73
N ASN A 169 -16.00 -24.63 -17.55
CA ASN A 169 -16.81 -24.23 -18.71
C ASN A 169 -16.77 -25.30 -19.80
N LEU A 170 -15.61 -25.90 -20.07
CA LEU A 170 -15.47 -27.05 -20.96
C LEU A 170 -16.33 -28.22 -20.48
N LEU A 171 -16.23 -28.58 -19.21
CA LEU A 171 -17.02 -29.67 -18.61
C LEU A 171 -18.52 -29.38 -18.64
N HIS A 172 -18.93 -28.15 -18.35
CA HIS A 172 -20.34 -27.73 -18.43
C HIS A 172 -20.87 -27.74 -19.88
N TYR A 173 -20.07 -27.24 -20.83
CA TYR A 173 -20.38 -27.28 -22.25
C TYR A 173 -20.62 -28.71 -22.73
N LEU A 174 -19.75 -29.64 -22.34
CA LEU A 174 -19.88 -31.06 -22.63
C LEU A 174 -21.18 -31.63 -22.07
N ARG A 175 -21.53 -31.31 -20.82
CA ARG A 175 -22.78 -31.74 -20.18
C ARG A 175 -24.02 -31.20 -20.91
N MET A 176 -23.98 -29.96 -21.40
CA MET A 176 -25.07 -29.34 -22.16
C MET A 176 -25.23 -29.92 -23.56
N LYS A 177 -24.14 -30.08 -24.31
CA LYS A 177 -24.19 -30.62 -25.69
C LYS A 177 -24.48 -32.12 -25.73
N SER A 178 -24.00 -32.88 -24.74
CA SER A 178 -24.26 -34.33 -24.64
C SER A 178 -25.61 -34.68 -24.00
N GLN A 179 -26.39 -33.70 -23.52
CA GLN A 179 -27.64 -33.95 -22.79
C GLN A 179 -27.50 -34.99 -21.66
N GLN A 180 -26.36 -34.97 -20.95
CA GLN A 180 -25.98 -35.90 -19.85
C GLN A 180 -25.49 -37.30 -20.27
N GLU A 181 -25.10 -37.51 -21.52
CA GLU A 181 -24.49 -38.78 -21.95
C GLU A 181 -22.99 -38.89 -21.59
N ILE A 182 -22.33 -37.76 -21.31
CA ILE A 182 -21.00 -37.75 -20.69
C ILE A 182 -21.16 -37.76 -19.17
N ARG A 183 -20.51 -38.73 -18.52
CA ARG A 183 -20.37 -38.77 -17.06
C ARG A 183 -19.06 -38.16 -16.62
N LEU A 184 -19.14 -37.31 -15.61
CA LEU A 184 -17.98 -36.65 -15.00
C LEU A 184 -17.73 -37.24 -13.62
N VAL A 185 -16.62 -37.94 -13.47
CA VAL A 185 -16.22 -38.64 -12.24
C VAL A 185 -14.97 -37.98 -11.67
N VAL A 186 -14.97 -37.84 -10.36
CA VAL A 186 -13.92 -37.16 -9.64
C VAL A 186 -13.20 -38.14 -8.73
N VAL A 187 -11.88 -38.26 -8.86
CA VAL A 187 -11.03 -39.10 -8.00
C VAL A 187 -10.26 -38.19 -7.04
N THR A 188 -10.29 -38.52 -5.75
CA THR A 188 -9.70 -37.70 -4.68
C THR A 188 -8.96 -38.55 -3.64
N ASN A 189 -8.01 -37.94 -2.95
CA ASN A 189 -7.42 -38.50 -1.73
C ASN A 189 -8.16 -38.05 -0.46
N THR A 190 -8.07 -38.84 0.63
CA THR A 190 -8.60 -38.48 1.96
C THR A 190 -8.22 -37.08 2.43
N TRP A 191 -6.98 -36.63 2.20
CA TRP A 191 -6.53 -35.29 2.60
C TRP A 191 -7.10 -34.16 1.71
N GLU A 192 -7.38 -34.44 0.44
CA GLU A 192 -8.03 -33.49 -0.49
C GLU A 192 -9.51 -33.33 -0.15
N VAL A 193 -10.14 -34.45 0.25
CA VAL A 193 -11.49 -34.47 0.80
C VAL A 193 -11.51 -33.70 2.12
N GLU A 194 -10.68 -34.00 3.12
CA GLU A 194 -10.66 -33.24 4.38
C GLU A 194 -10.38 -31.74 4.20
N GLY A 195 -9.53 -31.38 3.23
CA GLY A 195 -9.11 -30.01 2.95
C GLY A 195 -10.20 -29.14 2.33
N GLN A 196 -10.75 -29.47 1.16
CA GLN A 196 -11.69 -28.58 0.46
C GLN A 196 -13.12 -29.14 0.40
N TYR A 197 -13.28 -30.46 0.15
CA TYR A 197 -14.58 -31.01 -0.23
C TYR A 197 -15.41 -31.58 0.92
N ALA A 198 -14.81 -32.10 1.97
CA ALA A 198 -15.48 -32.43 3.23
C ALA A 198 -15.98 -31.17 3.90
N ARG A 199 -15.31 -30.02 3.76
CA ARG A 199 -15.85 -28.73 4.21
C ARG A 199 -17.13 -28.37 3.43
N MET A 200 -17.14 -28.54 2.10
CA MET A 200 -18.34 -28.34 1.27
C MET A 200 -19.45 -29.38 1.55
N SER A 201 -19.11 -30.67 1.61
CA SER A 201 -20.04 -31.79 1.77
C SER A 201 -20.59 -31.91 3.20
N LYS A 202 -19.78 -31.60 4.22
CA LYS A 202 -20.23 -31.53 5.63
C LYS A 202 -21.07 -30.29 5.90
N ALA A 203 -20.80 -29.17 5.20
CA ALA A 203 -21.73 -28.05 5.16
C ALA A 203 -23.05 -28.45 4.47
N LEU A 204 -23.00 -29.32 3.46
CA LEU A 204 -24.17 -29.87 2.76
C LEU A 204 -25.00 -30.83 3.63
N SER A 205 -24.35 -31.68 4.44
CA SER A 205 -25.04 -32.68 5.27
C SER A 205 -25.64 -32.09 6.54
N ASN A 206 -25.04 -31.03 7.10
CA ASN A 206 -25.42 -30.51 8.40
C ASN A 206 -26.25 -29.21 8.37
N ASN A 207 -26.33 -28.51 7.24
CA ASN A 207 -27.10 -27.25 7.15
C ASN A 207 -28.40 -27.43 6.36
N MET A 208 -29.35 -28.18 6.94
CA MET A 208 -30.78 -28.08 6.58
C MET A 208 -31.49 -26.92 7.31
N SER A 209 -30.78 -26.16 8.15
CA SER A 209 -31.33 -25.00 8.84
C SER A 209 -30.34 -23.84 8.82
N GLU A 210 -30.81 -22.69 8.32
CA GLU A 210 -30.18 -21.37 8.27
C GLU A 210 -29.29 -21.04 7.05
N THR A 211 -29.90 -20.21 6.19
CA THR A 211 -29.36 -19.54 5.02
C THR A 211 -28.16 -18.64 5.34
N LYS A 212 -26.93 -19.12 5.12
CA LYS A 212 -25.77 -18.28 4.78
C LYS A 212 -24.93 -18.94 3.68
N TRP A 213 -25.30 -18.68 2.43
CA TRP A 213 -24.70 -19.24 1.21
C TRP A 213 -23.53 -18.40 0.66
N SER A 214 -22.87 -17.57 1.48
CA SER A 214 -21.95 -16.53 0.99
C SER A 214 -20.48 -16.93 0.84
N ASN A 215 -20.05 -18.14 1.24
CA ASN A 215 -18.62 -18.39 1.44
C ASN A 215 -17.90 -19.17 0.32
N PHE A 216 -18.57 -19.56 -0.77
CA PHE A 216 -17.93 -20.05 -1.99
C PHE A 216 -18.75 -19.67 -3.22
N PRO A 217 -18.14 -19.26 -4.36
CA PRO A 217 -18.87 -19.20 -5.61
C PRO A 217 -19.20 -20.63 -6.03
N THR A 218 -20.40 -21.08 -5.65
CA THR A 218 -21.00 -22.31 -6.17
C THR A 218 -21.41 -22.15 -7.63
N ALA A 219 -21.52 -20.91 -8.12
CA ALA A 219 -21.91 -20.57 -9.49
C ALA A 219 -20.71 -20.11 -10.35
N CYS A 220 -20.50 -20.77 -11.49
CA CYS A 220 -19.51 -20.40 -12.49
C CYS A 220 -20.19 -19.70 -13.70
N PRO A 221 -19.78 -18.49 -14.11
CA PRO A 221 -20.36 -17.80 -15.26
C PRO A 221 -19.97 -18.45 -16.60
N ILE A 222 -20.97 -18.67 -17.45
CA ILE A 222 -20.88 -19.23 -18.80
C ILE A 222 -20.46 -18.11 -19.76
N ASP A 223 -19.28 -18.24 -20.39
CA ASP A 223 -18.75 -17.26 -21.35
C ASP A 223 -18.71 -17.78 -22.80
N TYR A 224 -19.19 -18.99 -23.07
CA TYR A 224 -19.15 -19.57 -24.41
C TYR A 224 -20.42 -19.25 -25.23
N GLY A 225 -20.24 -18.98 -26.52
CA GLY A 225 -21.32 -18.63 -27.46
C GLY A 225 -21.43 -17.12 -27.75
N ASP A 226 -22.14 -16.77 -28.83
CA ASP A 226 -22.23 -15.39 -29.35
C ASP A 226 -23.12 -14.45 -28.49
N ALA A 227 -23.89 -14.99 -27.54
CA ALA A 227 -24.85 -14.23 -26.75
C ALA A 227 -24.22 -13.68 -25.46
N GLY A 228 -23.95 -12.37 -25.40
CA GLY A 228 -23.40 -11.66 -24.24
C GLY A 228 -24.30 -11.58 -22.99
N GLY A 229 -25.09 -12.62 -22.71
CA GLY A 229 -25.85 -12.76 -21.47
C GLY A 229 -24.99 -13.32 -20.34
N ARG A 230 -25.10 -12.76 -19.13
CA ARG A 230 -24.47 -13.33 -17.92
C ARG A 230 -25.30 -14.49 -17.38
N SER A 231 -25.06 -15.71 -17.87
CA SER A 231 -25.58 -16.94 -17.26
C SER A 231 -24.54 -17.63 -16.38
N SER A 232 -24.95 -18.44 -15.40
CA SER A 232 -24.04 -19.19 -14.52
C SER A 232 -24.60 -20.56 -14.14
N PHE A 233 -23.73 -21.56 -13.91
CA PHE A 233 -24.12 -22.91 -13.48
C PHE A 233 -23.54 -23.28 -12.10
N VAL A 234 -24.23 -24.16 -11.37
CA VAL A 234 -23.80 -24.65 -10.06
C VAL A 234 -22.78 -25.79 -10.21
N ILE A 235 -21.59 -25.66 -9.64
CA ILE A 235 -20.50 -26.66 -9.74
C ILE A 235 -20.91 -27.99 -9.09
N ASN A 236 -21.67 -27.98 -8.00
CA ASN A 236 -22.10 -29.20 -7.30
C ASN A 236 -22.98 -30.11 -8.17
N SER A 237 -23.69 -29.57 -9.16
CA SER A 237 -24.51 -30.36 -10.10
C SER A 237 -23.74 -30.80 -11.35
N LEU A 238 -22.43 -30.53 -11.42
CA LEU A 238 -21.62 -30.84 -12.60
C LEU A 238 -21.08 -32.27 -12.61
N PHE A 239 -20.79 -32.87 -11.46
CA PHE A 239 -20.15 -34.20 -11.35
C PHE A 239 -21.15 -35.28 -10.90
N ASP A 240 -21.05 -36.48 -11.47
CA ASP A 240 -22.01 -37.57 -11.28
C ASP A 240 -21.58 -38.58 -10.21
N SER A 241 -20.28 -38.71 -9.95
CA SER A 241 -19.76 -39.50 -8.81
C SER A 241 -18.43 -38.95 -8.28
N PHE A 242 -18.19 -39.21 -6.99
CA PHE A 242 -16.99 -38.79 -6.27
C PHE A 242 -16.40 -40.00 -5.58
N VAL A 243 -15.17 -40.34 -5.95
CA VAL A 243 -14.48 -41.53 -5.48
C VAL A 243 -13.34 -41.08 -4.58
N GLN A 244 -13.36 -41.57 -3.34
CA GLN A 244 -12.37 -41.24 -2.32
C GLN A 244 -11.40 -42.40 -2.11
N SER A 245 -10.09 -42.11 -2.20
CA SER A 245 -9.03 -43.01 -1.75
C SER A 245 -8.89 -42.99 -0.23
N TYR A 246 -8.93 -44.16 0.42
CA TYR A 246 -8.49 -44.32 1.81
C TYR A 246 -6.99 -44.66 1.85
N THR A 247 -6.10 -43.69 1.64
CA THR A 247 -4.65 -43.91 1.86
C THR A 247 -4.07 -42.92 2.86
N PHE A 248 -3.56 -43.45 3.99
CA PHE A 248 -2.92 -42.71 5.09
C PHE A 248 -1.54 -42.10 4.75
N HIS A 249 -1.01 -42.33 3.54
CA HIS A 249 0.33 -41.90 3.16
C HIS A 249 0.35 -41.25 1.77
N LYS A 250 1.22 -40.25 1.60
CA LYS A 250 1.40 -39.38 0.41
C LYS A 250 1.90 -40.10 -0.87
N ARG A 251 1.53 -41.36 -1.08
CA ARG A 251 1.82 -42.11 -2.30
C ARG A 251 0.50 -42.50 -2.94
N LYS A 252 0.28 -41.96 -4.12
CA LYS A 252 -0.77 -42.39 -5.04
C LYS A 252 -0.03 -43.21 -6.15
N PRO A 253 -0.54 -44.37 -6.63
CA PRO A 253 -1.65 -45.16 -6.10
C PRO A 253 -1.39 -46.69 -6.05
N PHE A 254 -2.24 -47.40 -5.30
CA PHE A 254 -2.46 -48.84 -5.49
C PHE A 254 -3.56 -49.04 -6.57
N PRO A 255 -3.54 -50.15 -7.33
CA PRO A 255 -4.47 -50.43 -8.43
C PRO A 255 -5.97 -50.39 -8.08
N ASP A 256 -6.32 -50.62 -6.82
CA ASP A 256 -7.67 -50.82 -6.29
C ASP A 256 -8.57 -49.59 -6.38
N ILE A 257 -8.01 -48.38 -6.21
CA ILE A 257 -8.78 -47.13 -6.30
C ILE A 257 -9.47 -46.98 -7.66
N PHE A 258 -8.78 -47.37 -8.74
CA PHE A 258 -9.33 -47.27 -10.09
C PHE A 258 -10.47 -48.27 -10.28
N HIS A 259 -10.33 -49.50 -9.76
CA HIS A 259 -11.44 -50.46 -9.76
C HIS A 259 -12.64 -49.95 -8.97
N HIS A 260 -12.43 -49.35 -7.80
CA HIS A 260 -13.51 -48.76 -7.01
C HIS A 260 -14.19 -47.60 -7.75
N ALA A 261 -13.40 -46.72 -8.39
CA ALA A 261 -13.91 -45.61 -9.18
C ALA A 261 -14.77 -46.10 -10.36
N ILE A 262 -14.33 -47.15 -11.03
CA ILE A 262 -15.06 -47.80 -12.12
C ILE A 262 -16.36 -48.43 -11.61
N GLU A 263 -16.33 -49.11 -10.47
CA GLU A 263 -17.53 -49.68 -9.87
C GLU A 263 -18.54 -48.62 -9.44
N GLU A 264 -18.09 -47.53 -8.82
CA GLU A 264 -18.96 -46.44 -8.38
C GLU A 264 -19.57 -45.69 -9.57
N ALA A 265 -18.77 -45.42 -10.61
CA ALA A 265 -19.25 -44.86 -11.86
C ALA A 265 -20.29 -45.78 -12.57
N LYS A 266 -20.17 -47.10 -12.39
CA LYS A 266 -21.14 -48.09 -12.88
C LYS A 266 -22.38 -48.21 -12.01
N LYS A 267 -22.30 -48.02 -10.69
CA LYS A 267 -23.44 -48.12 -9.75
C LYS A 267 -24.44 -46.98 -9.92
N THR A 268 -23.99 -45.78 -10.26
CA THR A 268 -24.86 -44.62 -10.53
C THR A 268 -25.52 -44.66 -11.93
N ARG A 269 -25.51 -45.83 -12.60
CA ARG A 269 -26.01 -46.00 -13.96
C ARG A 269 -27.53 -46.12 -14.01
N VAL A 270 -28.19 -45.27 -14.80
CA VAL A 270 -29.51 -45.61 -15.33
C VAL A 270 -29.26 -46.41 -16.61
N THR A 271 -29.31 -47.74 -16.51
CA THR A 271 -29.06 -48.61 -17.66
C THR A 271 -30.20 -48.46 -18.69
N SER A 272 -29.88 -48.08 -19.93
CA SER A 272 -30.82 -48.22 -21.03
C SER A 272 -31.13 -49.70 -21.32
N GLN A 273 -32.33 -50.01 -21.82
CA GLN A 273 -32.72 -51.38 -22.21
C GLN A 273 -31.71 -52.01 -23.19
N ASP A 274 -31.18 -51.24 -24.13
CA ASP A 274 -30.19 -51.70 -25.11
C ASP A 274 -28.84 -52.05 -24.46
N SER A 275 -28.41 -51.29 -23.44
CA SER A 275 -27.16 -51.58 -22.71
C SER A 275 -27.22 -52.90 -21.95
N LEU A 276 -28.39 -53.23 -21.40
CA LEU A 276 -28.66 -54.51 -20.75
C LEU A 276 -28.72 -55.67 -21.76
N MET A 277 -29.29 -55.43 -22.94
CA MET A 277 -29.47 -56.45 -23.98
C MET A 277 -28.18 -56.78 -24.76
N TYR A 278 -27.34 -55.79 -25.06
CA TYR A 278 -26.17 -55.95 -25.93
C TYR A 278 -24.81 -55.92 -25.20
N GLY A 279 -24.79 -55.69 -23.87
CA GLY A 279 -23.56 -55.72 -23.08
C GLY A 279 -22.54 -54.63 -23.46
N VAL A 280 -23.02 -53.49 -23.97
CA VAL A 280 -22.16 -52.38 -24.43
C VAL A 280 -21.36 -51.82 -23.25
N LYS A 281 -20.03 -51.90 -23.32
CA LYS A 281 -19.11 -51.33 -22.34
C LYS A 281 -18.97 -49.81 -22.57
N PRO A 282 -18.98 -48.98 -21.52
CA PRO A 282 -18.74 -47.55 -21.65
C PRO A 282 -17.28 -47.26 -21.99
N HIS A 283 -17.03 -46.15 -22.68
CA HIS A 283 -15.68 -45.62 -22.90
C HIS A 283 -15.20 -44.90 -21.65
N ILE A 284 -14.06 -45.29 -21.09
CA ILE A 284 -13.53 -44.73 -19.83
C ILE A 284 -12.17 -44.11 -20.06
N PHE A 285 -12.02 -42.84 -19.69
CA PHE A 285 -10.77 -42.08 -19.79
C PHE A 285 -10.37 -41.55 -18.41
N LEU A 286 -9.06 -41.58 -18.13
CA LEU A 286 -8.48 -41.06 -16.89
C LEU A 286 -7.55 -39.88 -17.19
N PHE A 287 -7.64 -38.84 -16.35
CA PHE A 287 -6.85 -37.62 -16.40
C PHE A 287 -6.22 -37.38 -15.02
N ASP A 288 -4.89 -37.35 -14.94
CA ASP A 288 -4.13 -37.20 -13.68
C ASP A 288 -2.81 -36.44 -13.93
N ASP A 289 -2.32 -35.66 -12.96
CA ASP A 289 -1.07 -34.89 -13.06
C ASP A 289 0.14 -35.60 -12.44
N VAL A 290 -0.05 -36.79 -11.88
CA VAL A 290 1.02 -37.61 -11.35
C VAL A 290 1.31 -38.75 -12.32
N LEU A 291 2.53 -38.77 -12.84
CA LEU A 291 2.96 -39.78 -13.82
C LEU A 291 2.85 -41.21 -13.27
N GLU A 292 3.20 -41.42 -11.99
CA GLU A 292 3.11 -42.72 -11.31
C GLU A 292 1.67 -43.27 -11.27
N ASN A 293 0.66 -42.40 -11.12
CA ASN A 293 -0.75 -42.77 -11.21
C ASN A 293 -1.12 -43.22 -12.61
N CYS A 294 -0.65 -42.48 -13.61
CA CYS A 294 -0.91 -42.78 -15.01
C CYS A 294 -0.32 -44.15 -15.40
N GLU A 295 0.90 -44.45 -14.94
CA GLU A 295 1.56 -45.74 -15.18
C GLU A 295 0.84 -46.89 -14.49
N THR A 296 0.38 -46.68 -13.25
CA THR A 296 -0.38 -47.69 -12.50
C THR A 296 -1.72 -47.99 -13.17
N ALA A 297 -2.43 -46.96 -13.64
CA ALA A 297 -3.70 -47.11 -14.35
C ALA A 297 -3.55 -47.81 -15.71
N ARG A 298 -2.45 -47.57 -16.44
CA ARG A 298 -2.14 -48.27 -17.71
C ARG A 298 -1.86 -49.76 -17.53
N ASN A 299 -1.31 -50.15 -16.37
CA ASN A 299 -0.90 -51.53 -16.08
C ASN A 299 -1.97 -52.34 -15.32
N LEU A 300 -3.22 -51.89 -15.25
CA LEU A 300 -4.32 -52.65 -14.64
C LEU A 300 -4.60 -53.94 -15.43
N SER A 301 -4.83 -55.05 -14.74
CA SER A 301 -5.02 -56.38 -15.34
C SER A 301 -6.13 -56.44 -16.40
N ASP A 302 -7.20 -55.69 -16.17
CA ASP A 302 -8.41 -55.74 -16.98
C ASP A 302 -8.43 -54.67 -18.09
N SER A 303 -7.39 -53.84 -18.17
CA SER A 303 -7.28 -52.69 -19.09
C SER A 303 -8.61 -51.91 -19.23
N PRO A 304 -9.17 -51.39 -18.12
CA PRO A 304 -10.51 -50.80 -18.13
C PRO A 304 -10.59 -49.43 -18.80
N PHE A 305 -9.45 -48.76 -18.98
CA PHE A 305 -9.35 -47.44 -19.58
C PHE A 305 -9.01 -47.55 -21.06
N ASP A 306 -9.75 -46.84 -21.91
CA ASP A 306 -9.41 -46.74 -23.32
C ASP A 306 -8.10 -45.97 -23.51
N LYS A 307 -7.93 -44.87 -22.76
CA LYS A 307 -6.69 -44.10 -22.66
C LYS A 307 -6.54 -43.45 -21.28
N VAL A 308 -5.28 -43.29 -20.88
CA VAL A 308 -4.87 -42.59 -19.65
C VAL A 308 -3.97 -41.42 -20.01
N TYR A 309 -4.42 -40.21 -19.69
CA TYR A 309 -3.77 -38.94 -20.00
C TYR A 309 -2.99 -38.41 -18.79
N TYR A 310 -1.75 -37.98 -19.06
CA TYR A 310 -0.86 -37.37 -18.08
C TYR A 310 -0.83 -35.86 -18.32
N ILE A 311 -1.26 -35.08 -17.33
CA ILE A 311 -1.38 -33.63 -17.43
C ILE A 311 -0.15 -32.96 -16.83
N GLU A 312 0.65 -32.29 -17.64
CA GLU A 312 1.89 -31.63 -17.22
C GLU A 312 1.73 -30.10 -17.17
N ASN A 313 1.07 -29.53 -18.18
CA ASN A 313 0.95 -28.09 -18.42
C ASN A 313 -0.36 -27.48 -17.93
N GLY A 314 -1.18 -28.24 -17.19
CA GLY A 314 -2.44 -27.78 -16.61
C GLY A 314 -3.59 -27.71 -17.62
N ALA A 315 -4.45 -26.69 -17.52
CA ALA A 315 -5.73 -26.62 -18.24
C ALA A 315 -5.66 -26.79 -19.77
N TYR A 316 -4.54 -26.40 -20.41
CA TYR A 316 -4.39 -26.62 -21.86
C TYR A 316 -4.31 -28.10 -22.21
N ASP A 317 -3.53 -28.88 -21.46
CA ASP A 317 -3.44 -30.33 -21.64
C ASP A 317 -4.81 -30.96 -21.38
N VAL A 318 -5.55 -30.49 -20.35
CA VAL A 318 -6.92 -30.95 -20.10
C VAL A 318 -7.81 -30.76 -21.33
N TYR A 319 -7.73 -29.62 -22.01
CA TYR A 319 -8.51 -29.36 -23.22
C TYR A 319 -8.10 -30.28 -24.39
N GLU A 320 -6.80 -30.39 -24.68
CA GLU A 320 -6.29 -31.24 -25.77
C GLU A 320 -6.59 -32.72 -25.52
N ASP A 321 -6.43 -33.19 -24.28
CA ASP A 321 -6.65 -34.57 -23.89
C ASP A 321 -8.13 -34.94 -23.91
N VAL A 322 -9.01 -34.03 -23.46
CA VAL A 322 -10.47 -34.20 -23.58
C VAL A 322 -10.88 -34.25 -25.05
N LEU A 323 -10.31 -33.39 -25.89
CA LEU A 323 -10.57 -33.41 -27.34
C LEU A 323 -10.07 -34.72 -27.98
N SER A 324 -8.90 -35.21 -27.58
CA SER A 324 -8.37 -36.52 -28.01
C SER A 324 -9.28 -37.68 -27.58
N ALA A 325 -9.83 -37.64 -26.36
CA ALA A 325 -10.78 -38.62 -25.87
C ALA A 325 -12.05 -38.63 -26.73
N LEU A 326 -12.67 -37.47 -26.96
CA LEU A 326 -13.87 -37.33 -27.77
C LEU A 326 -13.65 -37.78 -29.23
N ASN A 327 -12.50 -37.45 -29.83
CA ASN A 327 -12.17 -37.90 -31.19
C ASN A 327 -12.00 -39.42 -31.27
N THR A 328 -11.50 -40.05 -30.20
CA THR A 328 -11.35 -41.51 -30.13
C THR A 328 -12.73 -42.19 -30.19
N VAL A 329 -13.73 -41.64 -29.50
CA VAL A 329 -15.11 -42.14 -29.53
C VAL A 329 -15.82 -41.73 -30.84
N GLY A 330 -15.58 -40.52 -31.33
CA GLY A 330 -16.15 -39.98 -32.56
C GLY A 330 -15.76 -40.73 -33.83
N ALA A 331 -14.66 -41.48 -33.81
CA ALA A 331 -14.31 -42.38 -34.91
C ALA A 331 -15.32 -43.53 -35.10
N ALA A 332 -16.00 -43.95 -34.03
CA ALA A 332 -17.01 -45.01 -34.06
C ALA A 332 -18.45 -44.47 -34.12
N ASP A 333 -18.68 -43.27 -33.59
CA ASP A 333 -20.01 -42.70 -33.41
C ASP A 333 -20.09 -41.25 -33.93
N PRO A 334 -20.88 -40.99 -34.99
CA PRO A 334 -21.03 -39.66 -35.56
C PRO A 334 -21.48 -38.59 -34.55
N PHE A 335 -22.25 -38.95 -33.53
CA PHE A 335 -22.69 -37.99 -32.51
C PHE A 335 -21.51 -37.37 -31.76
N TRP A 336 -20.53 -38.20 -31.36
CA TRP A 336 -19.35 -37.72 -30.65
C TRP A 336 -18.40 -36.93 -31.54
N ALA A 337 -18.36 -37.23 -32.85
CA ALA A 337 -17.64 -36.41 -33.83
C ALA A 337 -18.21 -34.98 -33.90
N ASP A 338 -19.54 -34.84 -33.86
CA ASP A 338 -20.22 -33.53 -33.84
C ASP A 338 -19.94 -32.78 -32.54
N VAL A 339 -19.96 -33.47 -31.39
CA VAL A 339 -19.60 -32.88 -30.08
C VAL A 339 -18.15 -32.37 -30.09
N ALA A 340 -17.20 -33.18 -30.57
CA ALA A 340 -15.79 -32.81 -30.67
C ALA A 340 -15.58 -31.60 -31.59
N ALA A 341 -16.27 -31.56 -32.74
CA ALA A 341 -16.25 -30.41 -33.65
C ALA A 341 -16.80 -29.14 -32.98
N GLY A 342 -17.86 -29.28 -32.17
CA GLY A 342 -18.41 -28.20 -31.35
C GLY A 342 -17.42 -27.67 -30.32
N VAL A 343 -16.75 -28.55 -29.56
CA VAL A 343 -15.70 -28.15 -28.59
C VAL A 343 -14.58 -27.39 -29.29
N LYS A 344 -14.09 -27.90 -30.43
CA LYS A 344 -13.03 -27.23 -31.19
C LYS A 344 -13.44 -25.86 -31.73
N LYS A 345 -14.71 -25.66 -32.05
CA LYS A 345 -15.23 -24.38 -32.56
C LYS A 345 -15.53 -23.38 -31.45
N GLU A 346 -16.27 -23.79 -30.42
CA GLU A 346 -16.86 -22.91 -29.40
C GLU A 346 -15.95 -22.77 -28.16
N ILE A 347 -15.12 -23.77 -27.84
CA ILE A 347 -14.30 -23.80 -26.61
C ILE A 347 -12.81 -23.54 -26.85
N SER A 348 -12.26 -23.93 -28.01
CA SER A 348 -10.83 -23.70 -28.35
C SER A 348 -10.32 -22.28 -28.05
N PRO A 349 -11.08 -21.19 -28.30
CA PRO A 349 -10.62 -19.83 -27.99
C PRO A 349 -10.27 -19.60 -26.52
N PHE A 350 -10.91 -20.30 -25.58
CA PHE A 350 -10.60 -20.20 -24.15
C PHE A 350 -9.27 -20.85 -23.78
N PHE A 351 -8.69 -21.71 -24.63
CA PHE A 351 -7.50 -22.49 -24.32
C PHE A 351 -6.28 -22.10 -25.17
N LYS A 352 -6.41 -21.27 -26.19
CA LYS A 352 -5.25 -20.88 -27.01
C LYS A 352 -4.20 -20.20 -26.12
N PRO A 353 -2.91 -20.60 -26.21
CA PRO A 353 -1.86 -19.86 -25.56
C PRO A 353 -1.86 -18.43 -26.14
N PRO A 354 -1.86 -17.41 -25.29
CA PRO A 354 -1.77 -16.03 -25.71
C PRO A 354 -0.65 -15.79 -26.69
N ILE A 355 -0.84 -14.86 -27.63
CA ILE A 355 0.17 -14.53 -28.62
C ILE A 355 0.59 -13.07 -28.41
N ASP A 356 1.90 -12.79 -28.35
CA ASP A 356 2.37 -11.41 -28.32
C ASP A 356 2.13 -10.71 -29.66
N ALA A 357 2.38 -9.40 -29.71
CA ALA A 357 2.30 -8.60 -30.94
C ALA A 357 3.20 -9.12 -32.09
N ASN A 358 4.15 -10.03 -31.82
CA ASN A 358 5.08 -10.58 -32.81
C ASN A 358 4.69 -12.00 -33.26
N GLY A 359 3.56 -12.55 -32.82
CA GLY A 359 3.15 -13.91 -33.17
C GLY A 359 3.77 -15.01 -32.30
N LYS A 360 4.49 -14.66 -31.22
CA LYS A 360 5.13 -15.63 -30.33
C LYS A 360 4.20 -16.00 -29.17
N PRO A 361 4.09 -17.28 -28.79
CA PRO A 361 3.33 -17.69 -27.62
C PRO A 361 3.87 -17.03 -26.34
N THR A 362 2.98 -16.49 -25.51
CA THR A 362 3.28 -15.89 -24.21
C THR A 362 2.48 -16.54 -23.09
N SER A 363 2.89 -16.26 -21.85
CA SER A 363 2.13 -16.68 -20.67
C SER A 363 0.80 -15.95 -20.62
N TRP A 364 -0.25 -16.65 -20.16
CA TRP A 364 -1.58 -16.10 -19.89
C TRP A 364 -1.52 -14.97 -18.86
N ILE A 365 -0.53 -15.03 -17.96
CA ILE A 365 -0.23 -13.93 -17.03
C ILE A 365 0.14 -12.67 -17.82
N ASN A 366 0.94 -12.77 -18.88
CA ASN A 366 1.39 -11.61 -19.65
C ASN A 366 0.27 -11.02 -20.50
N GLU A 367 -0.50 -11.82 -21.23
CA GLU A 367 -1.63 -11.30 -22.02
C GLU A 367 -2.69 -10.69 -21.14
N GLU A 368 -3.02 -11.32 -20.01
CA GLU A 368 -3.95 -10.74 -19.06
C GLU A 368 -3.38 -9.45 -18.46
N MET A 369 -2.10 -9.42 -18.05
CA MET A 369 -1.40 -8.17 -17.66
C MET A 369 -1.51 -7.05 -18.71
N HIS A 370 -1.74 -7.40 -19.98
CA HIS A 370 -1.94 -6.48 -21.10
C HIS A 370 -3.42 -6.31 -21.54
N ASP A 371 -4.39 -7.04 -20.97
CA ASP A 371 -5.82 -6.83 -21.22
C ASP A 371 -6.33 -5.65 -20.40
N TYR A 372 -6.20 -4.45 -20.96
CA TYR A 372 -6.53 -3.19 -20.26
C TYR A 372 -8.00 -3.03 -19.87
N ASN A 373 -8.91 -3.74 -20.51
CA ASN A 373 -10.35 -3.46 -20.41
C ASN A 373 -11.10 -4.43 -19.48
N SER A 374 -10.55 -5.62 -19.22
CA SER A 374 -11.21 -6.65 -18.41
C SER A 374 -10.36 -7.20 -17.25
N ASN A 375 -9.12 -6.73 -17.07
CA ASN A 375 -8.17 -7.30 -16.13
C ASN A 375 -8.24 -6.72 -14.71
N LEU A 376 -8.45 -7.58 -13.72
CA LEU A 376 -8.35 -7.27 -12.28
C LEU A 376 -6.90 -7.03 -11.76
N LEU A 377 -5.85 -7.33 -12.54
CA LEU A 377 -4.44 -7.10 -12.19
C LEU A 377 -3.96 -5.69 -12.58
N ILE A 378 -4.76 -4.92 -13.32
CA ILE A 378 -4.43 -3.53 -13.60
C ILE A 378 -4.85 -2.73 -12.39
N LEU A 379 -3.93 -2.72 -11.43
CA LEU A 379 -3.88 -1.68 -10.42
C LEU A 379 -4.08 -0.34 -11.15
N PRO A 380 -4.99 0.55 -10.73
CA PRO A 380 -4.92 1.95 -11.15
C PRO A 380 -3.48 2.48 -10.93
N PRO A 381 -3.09 3.58 -11.58
CA PRO A 381 -1.74 4.14 -11.41
C PRO A 381 -1.36 4.14 -9.93
N PRO A 382 -0.08 3.83 -9.59
CA PRO A 382 0.33 3.68 -8.20
C PRO A 382 -0.23 4.85 -7.40
N PRO A 383 -0.96 4.57 -6.30
CA PRO A 383 -1.58 5.62 -5.52
C PRO A 383 -0.49 6.64 -5.18
N CYS A 384 -0.66 7.86 -5.66
CA CYS A 384 0.18 8.94 -5.19
C CYS A 384 -0.18 9.08 -3.72
N GLU A 385 0.75 8.84 -2.80
CA GLU A 385 0.48 9.05 -1.36
C GLU A 385 0.03 10.50 -1.08
N ALA A 386 0.36 11.46 -1.96
CA ALA A 386 -0.19 12.83 -1.88
C ALA A 386 -1.68 12.94 -2.31
N CYS A 387 -2.19 11.94 -3.02
CA CYS A 387 -3.56 11.85 -3.54
C CYS A 387 -4.36 10.67 -2.97
N GLU A 388 -3.89 10.01 -1.91
CA GLU A 388 -4.74 9.01 -1.24
C GLU A 388 -6.01 9.70 -0.72
N PRO A 389 -7.22 9.23 -1.10
CA PRO A 389 -8.39 9.50 -0.31
C PRO A 389 -8.13 8.86 1.05
N ARG A 390 -8.11 9.72 2.07
CA ARG A 390 -8.05 9.32 3.48
C ARG A 390 -9.11 8.20 3.67
N GLY A 391 -8.70 7.04 4.21
CA GLY A 391 -9.53 5.82 4.26
C GLY A 391 -10.89 6.04 4.92
N PHE A 392 -11.92 5.27 4.50
CA PHE A 392 -13.30 5.26 5.02
C PHE A 392 -13.71 6.50 5.85
N PHE A 393 -13.79 7.67 5.22
CA PHE A 393 -14.36 8.86 5.87
C PHE A 393 -15.88 8.81 5.81
N GLU A 394 -16.52 9.11 6.95
CA GLU A 394 -17.94 9.39 7.00
C GLU A 394 -18.29 10.53 6.01
N PRO A 395 -19.33 10.37 5.17
CA PRO A 395 -19.73 11.32 4.13
C PRO A 395 -19.90 12.76 4.63
N LYS A 396 -20.31 12.94 5.89
CA LYS A 396 -20.50 14.26 6.54
C LYS A 396 -19.22 15.10 6.68
N LYS A 397 -18.04 14.57 6.33
CA LYS A 397 -16.74 15.28 6.45
C LYS A 397 -16.26 15.90 5.14
N PHE A 398 -16.89 15.62 4.00
CA PHE A 398 -16.56 16.22 2.71
C PHE A 398 -17.39 17.46 2.42
N LEU A 399 -16.94 18.29 1.48
CA LEU A 399 -17.79 19.34 0.88
C LEU A 399 -19.05 18.66 0.33
N ASP A 400 -20.22 19.12 0.74
CA ASP A 400 -21.46 18.72 0.10
C ASP A 400 -21.59 19.35 -1.29
N GLU A 401 -22.67 19.06 -2.01
CA GLU A 401 -22.85 19.61 -3.36
C GLU A 401 -23.10 21.12 -3.36
N ASP A 402 -23.74 21.67 -2.32
CA ASP A 402 -23.99 23.11 -2.19
C ASP A 402 -22.68 23.88 -1.92
N ASP A 403 -21.79 23.33 -1.10
CA ASP A 403 -20.46 23.85 -0.82
C ASP A 403 -19.62 23.89 -2.10
N LYS A 404 -19.62 22.80 -2.88
CA LYS A 404 -18.92 22.72 -4.17
C LYS A 404 -19.46 23.77 -5.14
N ASP A 405 -20.78 23.90 -5.24
CA ASP A 405 -21.43 24.89 -6.09
C ASP A 405 -21.04 26.32 -5.70
N ALA A 406 -21.06 26.65 -4.42
CA ALA A 406 -20.70 27.98 -3.94
C ALA A 406 -19.24 28.33 -4.23
N ILE A 407 -18.33 27.37 -4.06
CA ILE A 407 -16.91 27.53 -4.38
C ILE A 407 -16.71 27.70 -5.89
N LEU A 408 -17.34 26.86 -6.72
CA LEU A 408 -17.28 26.97 -8.19
C LEU A 408 -17.87 28.29 -8.69
N PHE A 409 -18.98 28.74 -8.11
CA PHE A 409 -19.61 30.02 -8.42
C PHE A 409 -18.63 31.17 -8.16
N TYR A 410 -17.99 31.20 -6.99
CA TYR A 410 -17.00 32.21 -6.64
C TYR A 410 -15.77 32.18 -7.56
N CYS A 411 -15.30 30.98 -7.92
CA CYS A 411 -14.17 30.82 -8.83
C CYS A 411 -14.51 31.27 -10.26
N ALA A 412 -15.69 30.94 -10.77
CA ALA A 412 -16.17 31.39 -12.08
C ALA A 412 -16.37 32.91 -12.15
N GLN A 413 -16.84 33.52 -11.06
CA GLN A 413 -17.02 34.98 -10.97
C GLN A 413 -15.68 35.73 -11.00
N ASN A 414 -14.67 35.26 -10.25
CA ASN A 414 -13.39 35.95 -10.10
C ASN A 414 -12.32 35.53 -11.11
N LEU A 415 -12.43 34.32 -11.67
CA LEU A 415 -11.48 33.73 -12.61
C LEU A 415 -12.21 33.08 -13.82
N PRO A 416 -13.04 33.82 -14.58
CA PRO A 416 -13.87 33.26 -15.66
C PRO A 416 -13.02 32.61 -16.78
N HIS A 417 -11.79 33.09 -16.97
CA HIS A 417 -10.84 32.54 -17.93
C HIS A 417 -10.25 31.17 -17.51
N LEU A 418 -10.28 30.82 -16.23
CA LEU A 418 -9.84 29.53 -15.69
C LEU A 418 -11.03 28.61 -15.36
N PHE A 419 -12.17 29.18 -14.99
CA PHE A 419 -13.43 28.49 -14.67
C PHE A 419 -14.52 28.97 -15.64
N PRO A 420 -14.51 28.51 -16.90
CA PRO A 420 -15.49 28.90 -17.91
C PRO A 420 -16.82 28.17 -17.69
N ILE A 421 -17.45 28.43 -16.54
CA ILE A 421 -18.74 27.86 -16.13
C ILE A 421 -19.80 28.93 -16.29
N GLU A 422 -20.89 28.61 -16.98
CA GLU A 422 -22.05 29.51 -17.07
C GLU A 422 -22.74 29.62 -15.70
N ILE A 423 -22.55 30.79 -15.07
CA ILE A 423 -23.12 31.14 -13.78
C ILE A 423 -24.23 32.19 -13.92
N PRO A 424 -25.31 32.10 -13.13
CA PRO A 424 -26.31 33.16 -13.04
C PRO A 424 -25.75 34.41 -12.34
N SER A 425 -26.47 35.53 -12.44
CA SER A 425 -26.07 36.81 -11.82
C SER A 425 -26.05 36.78 -10.29
N ARG A 426 -26.83 35.90 -9.66
CA ARG A 426 -26.86 35.67 -8.20
C ARG A 426 -26.81 34.17 -7.92
N HIS A 427 -26.09 33.79 -6.87
CA HIS A 427 -26.03 32.41 -6.39
C HIS A 427 -27.40 31.98 -5.81
N SER A 428 -27.86 30.78 -6.19
CA SER A 428 -29.04 30.10 -5.63
C SER A 428 -28.63 28.68 -5.20
N GLN A 429 -29.41 28.01 -4.34
CA GLN A 429 -29.12 26.62 -3.93
C GLN A 429 -29.27 25.63 -5.11
N ASN A 430 -28.50 24.53 -5.09
CA ASN A 430 -28.55 23.43 -6.07
C ASN A 430 -28.37 23.86 -7.56
N LEU A 431 -27.32 24.61 -7.88
CA LEU A 431 -27.00 24.96 -9.28
C LEU A 431 -26.41 23.80 -10.07
N GLN A 432 -25.97 22.74 -9.38
CA GLN A 432 -25.28 21.57 -9.91
C GLN A 432 -24.13 21.97 -10.86
N LEU A 433 -23.39 23.02 -10.54
CA LEU A 433 -22.30 23.56 -11.36
C LEU A 433 -21.21 22.51 -11.62
N ALA A 434 -20.99 21.62 -10.65
CA ALA A 434 -20.07 20.50 -10.83
C ALA A 434 -20.55 19.49 -11.90
N ARG A 435 -21.86 19.36 -12.12
CA ARG A 435 -22.46 18.46 -13.11
C ARG A 435 -22.78 19.13 -14.44
N LYS A 436 -22.89 20.46 -14.46
CA LYS A 436 -23.07 21.19 -15.71
C LYS A 436 -21.96 20.80 -16.69
N PRO A 437 -22.27 20.62 -17.98
CA PRO A 437 -21.27 20.40 -19.02
C PRO A 437 -20.39 21.65 -19.13
N GLY A 438 -19.37 21.72 -18.30
CA GLY A 438 -18.45 22.84 -18.19
C GLY A 438 -17.03 22.33 -18.33
N PHE A 439 -16.67 21.89 -19.55
CA PHE A 439 -15.30 21.60 -19.98
C PHE A 439 -14.37 20.99 -18.90
N ALA A 440 -14.78 19.95 -18.17
CA ALA A 440 -13.82 18.97 -17.67
C ALA A 440 -13.27 18.19 -18.87
N THR A 441 -12.10 17.56 -18.71
CA THR A 441 -11.40 16.81 -19.78
C THR A 441 -12.36 15.79 -20.43
N SER A 442 -12.94 16.14 -21.58
CA SER A 442 -13.91 15.34 -22.36
C SER A 442 -15.05 14.71 -21.53
N SER A 443 -16.14 15.47 -21.35
CA SER A 443 -17.51 15.01 -21.03
C SER A 443 -17.85 14.57 -19.59
N GLY A 444 -16.94 14.66 -18.63
CA GLY A 444 -17.23 14.36 -17.21
C GLY A 444 -17.65 15.58 -16.36
N PRO A 445 -18.20 15.35 -15.14
CA PRO A 445 -18.40 16.40 -14.14
C PRO A 445 -17.06 16.92 -13.58
N ILE A 446 -17.07 18.12 -12.99
CA ILE A 446 -15.94 18.66 -12.24
C ILE A 446 -15.78 17.85 -10.95
N VAL A 447 -14.66 17.14 -10.83
CA VAL A 447 -14.36 16.28 -9.67
C VAL A 447 -13.55 17.05 -8.63
N PHE A 448 -13.99 16.98 -7.38
CA PHE A 448 -13.23 17.40 -6.20
C PHE A 448 -12.57 16.18 -5.58
N GLU A 449 -11.34 15.87 -5.99
CA GLU A 449 -10.58 14.75 -5.44
C GLU A 449 -9.98 15.17 -4.09
N PRO A 450 -10.36 14.56 -2.95
CA PRO A 450 -9.67 14.84 -1.70
C PRO A 450 -8.22 14.38 -1.81
N MET A 451 -7.30 15.25 -1.43
CA MET A 451 -5.88 14.93 -1.35
C MET A 451 -5.51 14.66 0.11
N ARG A 452 -4.50 13.82 0.35
CA ARG A 452 -3.77 13.83 1.62
C ARG A 452 -3.04 15.18 1.72
N GLY A 453 -3.76 16.19 2.18
CA GLY A 453 -3.17 17.48 2.54
C GLY A 453 -2.21 17.27 3.70
N ILE A 454 -1.05 17.91 3.64
CA ILE A 454 -0.18 18.04 4.79
C ILE A 454 -0.74 19.20 5.64
N GLY A 455 -1.12 18.91 6.88
CA GLY A 455 -1.63 19.89 7.85
C GLY A 455 -3.14 19.86 8.06
N PHE A 456 -3.63 20.88 8.78
CA PHE A 456 -5.02 20.98 9.29
C PHE A 456 -6.08 21.28 8.21
N PHE A 457 -5.69 21.98 7.13
CA PHE A 457 -6.63 22.40 6.10
C PHE A 457 -7.06 21.26 5.18
N LYS A 458 -8.37 21.14 4.93
CA LYS A 458 -8.90 20.21 3.92
C LYS A 458 -8.36 20.63 2.55
N THR A 459 -7.82 19.67 1.81
CA THR A 459 -7.17 19.95 0.52
C THR A 459 -7.80 19.09 -0.56
N TYR A 460 -8.23 19.72 -1.65
CA TYR A 460 -8.85 19.06 -2.79
C TYR A 460 -8.10 19.42 -4.07
N ARG A 461 -8.01 18.46 -4.99
CA ARG A 461 -7.66 18.72 -6.39
C ARG A 461 -8.94 18.93 -7.17
N ILE A 462 -8.99 20.03 -7.92
CA ILE A 462 -10.04 20.32 -8.90
C ILE A 462 -9.42 20.19 -10.28
N THR A 463 -10.02 19.39 -11.16
CA THR A 463 -9.52 19.19 -12.53
C THR A 463 -10.51 19.75 -13.55
N LEU A 464 -10.01 20.66 -14.39
CA LEU A 464 -10.74 21.31 -15.49
C LEU A 464 -9.92 21.18 -16.78
N ARG A 465 -10.52 21.48 -17.94
CA ARG A 465 -9.79 21.60 -19.23
C ARG A 465 -8.68 22.65 -19.18
N THR A 466 -8.86 23.72 -18.40
CA THR A 466 -7.89 24.81 -18.20
C THR A 466 -6.69 24.39 -17.32
N GLY A 467 -6.78 23.22 -16.69
CA GLY A 467 -5.73 22.59 -15.90
C GLY A 467 -6.25 22.04 -14.57
N SER A 468 -5.34 21.52 -13.75
CA SER A 468 -5.63 21.14 -12.37
C SER A 468 -5.27 22.25 -11.39
N TYR A 469 -6.03 22.31 -10.31
CA TYR A 469 -5.92 23.30 -9.25
C TYR A 469 -5.96 22.61 -7.88
N VAL A 470 -5.30 23.22 -6.90
CA VAL A 470 -5.38 22.82 -5.50
C VAL A 470 -6.24 23.83 -4.77
N LEU A 471 -7.34 23.34 -4.20
CA LEU A 471 -8.21 24.05 -3.28
C LEU A 471 -7.80 23.69 -1.86
N ARG A 472 -7.41 24.68 -1.05
CA ARG A 472 -7.24 24.52 0.40
C ARG A 472 -8.39 25.22 1.11
N LEU A 473 -9.02 24.55 2.06
CA LEU A 473 -10.14 25.06 2.85
C LEU A 473 -9.77 25.10 4.32
N GLN A 474 -10.08 26.22 4.95
CA GLN A 474 -10.10 26.32 6.40
C GLN A 474 -11.37 25.65 6.95
N PRO A 475 -11.26 24.72 7.91
CA PRO A 475 -12.43 24.14 8.58
C PRO A 475 -13.34 25.18 9.23
N HIS A 476 -14.64 24.86 9.37
CA HIS A 476 -15.58 25.65 10.17
C HIS A 476 -15.25 25.55 11.66
N GLY A 477 -15.42 26.66 12.38
CA GLY A 477 -15.20 26.75 13.83
C GLY A 477 -14.30 27.93 14.20
N PRO A 478 -14.18 28.26 15.49
CA PRO A 478 -13.17 29.21 15.95
C PRO A 478 -11.81 28.68 15.51
N VAL A 479 -10.99 29.51 14.86
CA VAL A 479 -9.61 29.13 14.51
C VAL A 479 -8.90 28.76 15.82
N PRO A 480 -8.43 27.51 16.01
CA PRO A 480 -7.81 27.12 17.27
C PRO A 480 -6.60 28.01 17.54
N HIS A 481 -6.72 28.83 18.58
CA HIS A 481 -5.65 29.65 19.14
C HIS A 481 -4.92 30.58 18.15
N GLY A 482 -5.54 30.98 17.03
CA GLY A 482 -4.94 31.92 16.07
C GLY A 482 -3.67 31.42 15.36
N THR A 483 -3.39 30.12 15.36
CA THR A 483 -2.07 29.59 14.92
C THR A 483 -1.97 29.14 13.47
N LEU A 484 -3.09 28.86 12.81
CA LEU A 484 -3.12 28.37 11.42
C LEU A 484 -4.13 29.21 10.63
N ASP A 485 -3.64 30.24 9.95
CA ASP A 485 -4.43 31.07 9.05
C ASP A 485 -4.05 30.74 7.60
N ILE A 486 -5.05 30.33 6.82
CA ILE A 486 -4.90 30.09 5.39
C ILE A 486 -4.53 31.37 4.63
N ARG A 487 -4.91 32.55 5.16
CA ARG A 487 -4.49 33.85 4.63
C ARG A 487 -2.98 34.00 4.70
N THR A 488 -2.38 33.73 5.86
CA THR A 488 -0.94 33.80 6.06
C THR A 488 -0.22 32.87 5.09
N GLU A 489 -0.69 31.63 4.92
CA GLU A 489 -0.12 30.72 3.92
C GLU A 489 -0.18 31.32 2.50
N TYR A 490 -1.35 31.82 2.09
CA TYR A 490 -1.55 32.41 0.76
C TYR A 490 -0.67 33.65 0.52
N GLU A 491 -0.66 34.60 1.46
CA GLU A 491 0.12 35.84 1.36
C GLU A 491 1.62 35.53 1.33
N MET A 492 2.09 34.55 2.11
CA MET A 492 3.48 34.11 2.11
C MET A 492 3.90 33.47 0.81
N MET A 493 3.12 32.52 0.31
CA MET A 493 3.41 31.86 -0.96
C MET A 493 3.45 32.89 -2.09
N ARG A 494 2.49 33.82 -2.13
CA ARG A 494 2.47 34.90 -3.13
C ARG A 494 3.69 35.81 -2.99
N TYR A 495 4.07 36.19 -1.78
CA TYR A 495 5.23 37.04 -1.52
C TYR A 495 6.53 36.36 -1.95
N LEU A 496 6.74 35.09 -1.59
CA LEU A 496 7.90 34.30 -2.01
C LEU A 496 7.97 34.12 -3.52
N ALA A 497 6.84 33.84 -4.18
CA ALA A 497 6.78 33.69 -5.64
C ALA A 497 7.16 34.98 -6.39
N GLN A 498 7.00 36.16 -5.77
CA GLN A 498 7.33 37.46 -6.36
C GLN A 498 8.75 37.93 -6.04
N ASN A 499 9.28 37.57 -4.87
CA ASN A 499 10.54 38.12 -4.35
C ASN A 499 11.68 37.11 -4.31
N SER A 500 11.49 35.89 -4.83
CA SER A 500 12.50 34.85 -4.82
C SER A 500 12.41 33.93 -6.04
N THR A 501 13.47 33.16 -6.27
CA THR A 501 13.50 32.08 -7.26
C THR A 501 13.05 30.74 -6.68
N VAL A 502 12.58 30.72 -5.42
CA VAL A 502 12.11 29.50 -4.77
C VAL A 502 10.90 28.98 -5.56
N PRO A 503 10.86 27.68 -5.89
CA PRO A 503 9.74 27.12 -6.64
C PRO A 503 8.48 27.10 -5.77
N ILE A 504 7.57 28.04 -6.02
CA ILE A 504 6.30 28.17 -5.32
C ILE A 504 5.15 27.98 -6.32
N ALA A 505 4.15 27.19 -5.94
CA ALA A 505 2.94 27.00 -6.75
C ALA A 505 2.22 28.33 -6.94
N LYS A 506 1.84 28.66 -8.19
CA LYS A 506 1.17 29.92 -8.52
C LYS A 506 -0.15 30.06 -7.77
N CYS A 507 -0.18 30.98 -6.80
CA CYS A 507 -1.38 31.40 -6.10
C CYS A 507 -2.31 32.15 -7.06
N LEU A 508 -3.59 31.77 -7.12
CA LEU A 508 -4.57 32.32 -8.06
C LEU A 508 -5.61 33.18 -7.37
N LEU A 509 -6.17 32.68 -6.26
CA LEU A 509 -7.29 33.32 -5.58
C LEU A 509 -7.26 33.01 -4.08
N TYR A 510 -7.73 33.96 -3.28
CA TYR A 510 -8.01 33.77 -1.86
C TYR A 510 -9.37 34.40 -1.55
N CYS A 511 -10.25 33.63 -0.90
CA CYS A 511 -11.54 34.07 -0.41
C CYS A 511 -11.46 34.29 1.11
N GLU A 512 -11.55 35.54 1.55
CA GLU A 512 -11.54 35.92 2.98
C GLU A 512 -12.92 35.82 3.65
N SER A 513 -13.99 35.88 2.85
CA SER A 513 -15.36 36.01 3.34
C SER A 513 -16.08 34.68 3.40
N TYR A 514 -16.45 34.26 4.62
CA TYR A 514 -17.38 33.15 4.84
C TYR A 514 -18.75 33.40 4.18
N ALA A 515 -19.16 34.65 3.99
CA ALA A 515 -20.45 34.98 3.38
C ALA A 515 -20.52 34.63 1.88
N ALA A 516 -19.37 34.49 1.20
CA ALA A 516 -19.34 34.24 -0.23
C ALA A 516 -19.62 32.77 -0.59
N CYS A 517 -19.16 31.82 0.23
CA CYS A 517 -19.26 30.39 -0.08
C CYS A 517 -19.33 29.48 1.15
N GLY A 518 -19.52 30.03 2.35
CA GLY A 518 -19.45 29.27 3.60
C GLY A 518 -18.03 29.05 4.12
N TYR A 519 -16.98 29.21 3.30
CA TYR A 519 -15.59 28.90 3.68
C TYR A 519 -14.61 30.04 3.42
N ARG A 520 -13.53 30.07 4.21
CA ARG A 520 -12.28 30.70 3.81
C ARG A 520 -11.45 29.68 3.05
N PHE A 521 -11.04 30.03 1.84
CA PHE A 521 -10.30 29.11 0.99
C PHE A 521 -9.26 29.82 0.12
N SER A 522 -8.24 29.08 -0.28
CA SER A 522 -7.28 29.54 -1.29
C SER A 522 -7.21 28.56 -2.45
N LEU A 523 -7.00 29.10 -3.64
CA LEU A 523 -6.85 28.36 -4.88
C LEU A 523 -5.46 28.63 -5.48
N ARG A 524 -4.76 27.56 -5.86
CA ARG A 524 -3.45 27.62 -6.53
C ARG A 524 -3.38 26.63 -7.68
N ARG A 525 -2.44 26.84 -8.60
CA ARG A 525 -2.14 25.87 -9.67
C ARG A 525 -1.66 24.55 -9.05
N PHE A 526 -2.16 23.43 -9.55
CA PHE A 526 -1.59 22.13 -9.20
C PHE A 526 -0.20 22.00 -9.83
N VAL A 527 0.77 21.55 -9.04
CA VAL A 527 2.12 21.25 -9.51
C VAL A 527 2.29 19.75 -9.45
N GLU A 528 2.57 19.14 -10.59
CA GLU A 528 2.81 17.71 -10.70
C GLU A 528 4.19 17.35 -10.20
N GLY A 529 4.23 16.61 -9.10
CA GLY A 529 5.47 16.11 -8.53
C GLY A 529 5.19 15.20 -7.37
N GLU A 530 6.19 15.06 -6.53
CA GLU A 530 6.21 14.01 -5.56
C GLU A 530 6.82 14.43 -4.22
N VAL A 531 6.07 14.13 -3.17
CA VAL A 531 6.48 14.31 -1.79
C VAL A 531 7.19 13.06 -1.28
N ILE A 532 8.13 13.24 -0.36
CA ILE A 532 8.76 12.17 0.40
C ILE A 532 8.03 12.07 1.74
N ALA A 533 6.97 11.24 1.79
CA ALA A 533 6.17 11.03 3.00
C ALA A 533 6.79 9.96 3.93
N ASP A 534 7.47 8.98 3.35
CA ASP A 534 8.26 7.96 4.04
C ASP A 534 9.73 8.06 3.62
N MET A 535 10.64 8.08 4.60
CA MET A 535 12.08 8.15 4.34
C MET A 535 12.64 6.89 3.65
N ARG A 536 11.99 5.72 3.79
CA ARG A 536 12.39 4.47 3.11
C ARG A 536 12.49 4.64 1.60
N LYS A 537 11.67 5.52 1.03
CA LYS A 537 11.66 5.86 -0.39
C LYS A 537 13.01 6.33 -0.93
N LEU A 538 13.86 6.91 -0.09
CA LEU A 538 15.19 7.39 -0.48
C LEU A 538 16.27 6.30 -0.44
N ILE A 539 15.97 5.12 0.08
CA ILE A 539 16.89 3.98 0.11
C ILE A 539 16.54 2.99 -1.03
N GLN A 540 15.31 3.08 -1.55
CA GLN A 540 14.77 2.12 -2.50
C GLN A 540 14.93 2.59 -3.96
N PRO A 541 15.46 1.76 -4.87
CA PRO A 541 15.38 2.02 -6.30
C PRO A 541 13.96 1.98 -6.78
N ARG A 542 13.43 3.02 -7.44
CA ARG A 542 12.10 2.92 -8.03
C ARG A 542 12.08 2.03 -9.28
N ILE A 543 11.09 1.14 -9.33
CA ILE A 543 10.57 0.58 -10.58
C ILE A 543 9.37 1.46 -10.98
N GLN A 544 9.53 2.30 -12.01
CA GLN A 544 8.36 2.78 -12.74
C GLN A 544 7.84 1.60 -13.57
N ARG A 545 6.53 1.36 -13.55
CA ARG A 545 5.90 0.15 -14.09
C ARG A 545 6.39 -0.24 -15.50
N PRO A 546 6.44 -1.54 -15.81
CA PRO A 546 7.27 -2.09 -16.86
C PRO A 546 6.44 -2.42 -18.11
N TYR A 547 6.27 -1.48 -19.05
CA TYR A 547 5.67 -1.79 -20.35
C TYR A 547 6.47 -1.20 -21.52
N SER A 548 7.77 -1.49 -21.53
CA SER A 548 8.52 -1.60 -22.78
C SER A 548 9.74 -2.48 -22.53
N VAL A 549 9.88 -3.59 -23.29
CA VAL A 549 11.09 -4.44 -23.31
C VAL A 549 12.37 -3.63 -23.55
N ARG A 550 12.25 -2.40 -24.07
CA ARG A 550 13.36 -1.48 -24.32
C ARG A 550 13.77 -0.58 -23.15
N ARG A 551 13.05 -0.55 -22.02
CA ARG A 551 13.52 0.13 -20.81
C ARG A 551 14.14 -0.91 -19.88
N ARG A 552 15.44 -1.21 -20.13
CA ARG A 552 16.30 -1.97 -19.21
C ARG A 552 16.06 -1.47 -17.78
N HIS A 553 15.83 -2.39 -16.84
CA HIS A 553 15.78 -2.11 -15.40
C HIS A 553 16.96 -1.21 -15.03
N ILE A 554 16.68 0.00 -14.56
CA ILE A 554 17.72 0.92 -14.11
C ILE A 554 17.77 0.76 -12.60
N HIS A 555 18.89 0.23 -12.10
CA HIS A 555 19.20 0.32 -10.68
C HIS A 555 19.33 1.81 -10.34
N VAL A 556 18.36 2.31 -9.57
CA VAL A 556 18.30 3.68 -9.07
C VAL A 556 18.70 3.66 -7.61
N GLU A 557 19.99 3.63 -7.29
CA GLU A 557 20.35 3.95 -5.91
C GLU A 557 20.15 5.46 -5.73
N LEU A 558 19.14 5.85 -4.94
CA LEU A 558 18.94 7.23 -4.54
C LEU A 558 19.93 7.54 -3.42
N ASP A 559 20.58 8.69 -3.49
CA ASP A 559 21.42 9.19 -2.40
C ASP A 559 20.61 10.19 -1.55
N PRO A 560 20.21 9.85 -0.31
CA PRO A 560 19.51 10.77 0.57
C PRO A 560 20.23 12.11 0.76
N TYR A 561 21.57 12.13 0.76
CA TYR A 561 22.35 13.37 0.92
C TYR A 561 22.03 14.39 -0.17
N LEU A 562 21.77 13.96 -1.42
CA LEU A 562 21.41 14.87 -2.51
C LEU A 562 20.05 15.56 -2.28
N PHE A 563 19.07 14.83 -1.74
CA PHE A 563 17.74 15.38 -1.44
C PHE A 563 17.80 16.38 -0.29
N PHE A 564 18.51 16.05 0.79
CA PHE A 564 18.72 16.95 1.92
C PHE A 564 19.60 18.16 1.54
N LYS A 565 20.62 17.98 0.71
CA LYS A 565 21.41 19.08 0.16
C LYS A 565 20.51 20.08 -0.56
N LYS A 566 19.62 19.60 -1.44
CA LYS A 566 18.69 20.46 -2.16
C LYS A 566 17.66 21.13 -1.23
N ALA A 567 17.23 20.43 -0.18
CA ALA A 567 16.36 20.99 0.85
C ALA A 567 17.04 22.14 1.61
N VAL A 568 18.30 22.01 1.99
CA VAL A 568 19.08 23.07 2.66
C VAL A 568 19.34 24.27 1.74
N GLU A 569 19.63 24.03 0.46
CA GLU A 569 19.79 25.09 -0.54
C GLU A 569 18.49 25.89 -0.72
N THR A 570 17.34 25.21 -0.79
CA THR A 570 16.03 25.85 -0.91
C THR A 570 15.67 26.62 0.36
N LEU A 571 15.97 26.08 1.53
CA LEU A 571 15.77 26.77 2.81
C LEU A 571 16.62 28.05 2.89
N SER A 572 17.86 27.98 2.42
CA SER A 572 18.76 29.14 2.37
C SER A 572 18.19 30.25 1.48
N GLN A 573 17.61 29.90 0.34
CA GLN A 573 16.93 30.86 -0.55
C GLN A 573 15.69 31.48 0.12
N ILE A 574 14.88 30.69 0.85
CA ILE A 574 13.72 31.22 1.58
C ILE A 574 14.17 32.26 2.61
N HIS A 575 15.22 31.96 3.37
CA HIS A 575 15.76 32.85 4.39
C HIS A 575 16.49 34.08 3.81
N ASP A 576 16.81 34.12 2.51
CA ASP A 576 17.46 35.27 1.85
C ASP A 576 16.43 36.36 1.53
N VAL A 577 15.16 35.99 1.49
CA VAL A 577 14.06 36.91 1.27
C VAL A 577 13.80 37.72 2.55
N PRO A 578 13.75 39.06 2.48
CA PRO A 578 13.41 39.87 3.64
C PRO A 578 11.99 39.57 4.11
N PRO A 579 11.71 39.62 5.43
CA PRO A 579 10.37 39.37 5.94
C PRO A 579 9.38 40.44 5.43
N PRO A 580 8.18 40.06 4.96
CA PRO A 580 7.19 41.02 4.50
C PRO A 580 6.63 41.84 5.66
N ARG A 581 6.14 43.06 5.35
CA ARG A 581 5.65 44.03 6.34
C ARG A 581 4.58 43.47 7.30
N PHE A 582 3.72 42.58 6.82
CA PHE A 582 2.65 42.01 7.64
C PHE A 582 3.15 41.03 8.72
N LEU A 583 4.35 40.46 8.58
CA LEU A 583 5.05 39.79 9.69
C LEU A 583 5.75 40.77 10.63
N SER A 584 6.27 41.88 10.09
CA SER A 584 6.98 42.88 10.89
C SER A 584 6.05 43.56 11.91
N ARG A 585 4.77 43.75 11.56
CA ARG A 585 3.75 44.36 12.44
C ARG A 585 3.54 43.54 13.72
N THR A 586 3.60 42.22 13.65
CA THR A 586 3.39 41.34 14.81
C THR A 586 4.45 41.52 15.91
N ARG A 587 5.61 42.10 15.58
CA ARG A 587 6.67 42.41 16.56
C ARG A 587 6.71 43.88 16.99
N MET A 588 6.22 44.81 16.16
CA MET A 588 6.24 46.25 16.47
C MET A 588 5.05 46.74 17.30
N GLU A 589 3.92 46.02 17.36
CA GLU A 589 2.72 46.48 18.09
C GLU A 589 2.74 46.22 19.62
N ARG A 590 3.92 46.04 20.24
CA ARG A 590 4.08 46.09 21.71
C ARG A 590 4.95 47.27 22.15
N ASN A 591 4.50 48.50 21.89
CA ASN A 591 4.65 49.62 22.83
C ASN A 591 3.74 50.81 22.42
N PRO A 592 2.93 51.42 23.32
CA PRO A 592 2.01 52.49 22.94
C PRO A 592 2.67 53.82 22.55
N ASN A 593 3.96 54.02 22.85
CA ASN A 593 4.64 55.29 22.62
C ASN A 593 5.65 55.10 21.48
N GLY A 594 5.25 55.50 20.28
CA GLY A 594 5.91 55.28 18.98
C GLY A 594 7.29 55.93 18.78
N THR A 595 8.23 55.69 19.69
CA THR A 595 9.65 56.02 19.52
C THR A 595 10.45 54.74 19.29
N ALA A 596 10.94 54.56 18.07
CA ALA A 596 11.85 53.50 17.69
C ALA A 596 13.25 53.76 18.30
N VAL A 597 13.42 53.39 19.56
CA VAL A 597 14.75 53.23 20.19
C VAL A 597 14.82 51.77 20.64
N ILE A 598 15.68 50.98 20.00
CA ILE A 598 16.00 49.61 20.40
C ILE A 598 16.70 49.71 21.76
N SER A 599 15.96 49.60 22.86
CA SER A 599 16.59 49.38 24.16
C SER A 599 17.10 47.94 24.17
N VAL A 600 18.42 47.79 24.04
CA VAL A 600 19.13 46.50 24.01
C VAL A 600 18.96 45.71 25.33
N GLY A 601 18.36 46.32 26.37
CA GLY A 601 18.23 45.72 27.70
C GLY A 601 17.15 44.65 27.90
N ASN A 602 16.08 44.60 27.10
CA ASN A 602 14.90 43.73 27.39
C ASN A 602 14.43 42.84 26.23
N ALA A 603 15.25 42.61 25.20
CA ALA A 603 14.87 41.75 24.08
C ALA A 603 14.87 40.27 24.50
N VAL A 604 13.67 39.68 24.64
CA VAL A 604 13.51 38.23 24.86
C VAL A 604 14.06 37.46 23.66
N HIS A 605 14.85 36.42 23.91
CA HIS A 605 15.40 35.57 22.86
C HIS A 605 14.27 34.92 22.04
N PRO A 606 14.30 34.95 20.69
CA PRO A 606 13.20 34.47 19.86
C PRO A 606 12.87 32.98 20.07
N LEU A 607 13.89 32.14 20.30
CA LEU A 607 13.66 30.73 20.65
C LEU A 607 12.95 30.58 22.01
N LEU A 608 13.29 31.41 23.01
CA LEU A 608 12.67 31.37 24.33
C LEU A 608 11.21 31.83 24.24
N GLU A 609 10.94 32.87 23.45
CA GLU A 609 9.57 33.31 23.16
C GLU A 609 8.75 32.19 22.51
N MET A 610 9.31 31.49 21.52
CA MET A 610 8.66 30.33 20.90
C MET A 610 8.38 29.22 21.92
N ILE A 611 9.35 28.87 22.78
CA ILE A 611 9.18 27.85 23.83
C ILE A 611 8.06 28.24 24.79
N ASN A 612 8.02 29.50 25.24
CA ASN A 612 6.96 29.99 26.12
C ASN A 612 5.57 29.91 25.46
N ASN A 613 5.47 30.25 24.18
CA ASN A 613 4.22 30.11 23.42
C ASN A 613 3.80 28.63 23.28
N LEU A 614 4.74 27.72 23.09
CA LEU A 614 4.47 26.28 23.06
C LEU A 614 3.98 25.75 24.41
N ILE A 615 4.56 26.22 25.52
CA ILE A 615 4.11 25.87 26.87
C ILE A 615 2.71 26.39 27.14
N ALA A 616 2.41 27.63 26.76
CA ALA A 616 1.06 28.20 26.89
C ALA A 616 0.04 27.39 26.08
N ARG A 617 0.41 27.00 24.85
CA ARG A 617 -0.44 26.15 23.99
C ARG A 617 -0.64 24.75 24.59
N TYR A 618 0.41 24.12 25.08
CA TYR A 618 0.30 22.82 25.75
C TYR A 618 -0.64 22.89 26.95
N LYS A 619 -0.56 23.93 27.79
CA LYS A 619 -1.48 24.12 28.92
C LYS A 619 -2.94 24.25 28.46
N ALA A 620 -3.20 24.90 27.34
CA ALA A 620 -4.54 24.97 26.76
C ALA A 620 -5.02 23.58 26.31
N VAL A 621 -4.16 22.82 25.62
CA VAL A 621 -4.45 21.45 25.15
C VAL A 621 -4.71 20.47 26.29
N VAL A 622 -3.97 20.55 27.39
CA VAL A 622 -4.21 19.69 28.56
C VAL A 622 -5.62 19.89 29.11
N ASN A 623 -6.14 21.12 29.07
CA ASN A 623 -7.46 21.44 29.61
C ASN A 623 -8.64 20.97 28.73
N THR A 624 -8.42 20.54 27.49
CA THR A 624 -9.54 20.15 26.58
C THR A 624 -10.11 18.78 26.89
N ALA A 625 -9.29 17.83 27.36
CA ALA A 625 -9.68 16.43 27.52
C ALA A 625 -9.44 15.94 28.96
N LYS A 626 -10.39 16.27 29.85
CA LYS A 626 -10.43 15.74 31.21
C LYS A 626 -11.23 14.43 31.26
N LEU A 627 -10.59 13.37 31.72
CA LEU A 627 -11.21 12.06 31.87
C LEU A 627 -12.06 11.97 33.16
N PRO A 628 -13.00 11.02 33.26
CA PRO A 628 -13.89 10.87 34.43
C PRO A 628 -13.15 10.61 35.76
N ASP A 629 -11.96 10.02 35.70
CA ASP A 629 -11.08 9.77 36.86
C ASP A 629 -10.33 11.03 37.33
N GLY A 630 -10.51 12.17 36.66
CA GLY A 630 -9.84 13.44 36.94
C GLY A 630 -8.47 13.58 36.29
N SER A 631 -7.98 12.56 35.59
CA SER A 631 -6.74 12.64 34.82
C SER A 631 -6.95 13.42 33.52
N TYR A 632 -5.87 13.97 32.97
CA TYR A 632 -5.89 14.68 31.70
C TYR A 632 -5.26 13.82 30.62
N LEU A 633 -6.01 13.53 29.57
CA LEU A 633 -5.61 12.62 28.50
C LEU A 633 -4.29 13.06 27.81
N PHE A 634 -4.08 14.37 27.70
CA PHE A 634 -2.92 14.96 27.03
C PHE A 634 -1.83 15.46 28.00
N GLN A 635 -1.85 15.05 29.27
CA GLN A 635 -0.81 15.45 30.22
C GLN A 635 0.42 14.54 30.14
N PHE A 636 1.56 15.13 29.76
CA PHE A 636 2.86 14.46 29.64
C PHE A 636 3.88 15.08 30.62
N LYS A 637 4.26 14.32 31.65
CA LYS A 637 5.32 14.71 32.59
C LYS A 637 6.68 14.91 31.89
N THR A 638 6.94 14.12 30.84
CA THR A 638 8.13 14.24 29.99
C THR A 638 8.19 15.58 29.26
N LEU A 639 7.04 16.10 28.81
CA LEU A 639 6.94 17.41 28.17
C LEU A 639 7.26 18.54 29.16
N GLU A 640 6.68 18.50 30.35
CA GLU A 640 6.96 19.48 31.41
C GLU A 640 8.47 19.48 31.77
N ARG A 641 9.07 18.30 31.96
CA ARG A 641 10.52 18.17 32.21
C ARG A 641 11.37 18.75 31.08
N LEU A 642 11.01 18.49 29.82
CA LEU A 642 11.72 19.01 28.66
C LEU A 642 11.59 20.54 28.56
N SER A 643 10.39 21.06 28.77
CA SER A 643 10.12 22.50 28.76
C SER A 643 10.95 23.24 29.80
N GLN A 644 11.03 22.71 31.03
CA GLN A 644 11.87 23.26 32.08
C GLN A 644 13.36 23.18 31.71
N ALA A 645 13.81 22.03 31.19
CA ALA A 645 15.20 21.85 30.76
C ALA A 645 15.63 22.82 29.65
N LEU A 646 14.71 23.22 28.78
CA LEU A 646 14.94 24.22 27.74
C LEU A 646 15.00 25.64 28.30
N ILE A 647 14.06 26.01 29.18
CA ILE A 647 14.06 27.33 29.85
C ILE A 647 15.34 27.53 30.65
N GLU A 648 15.80 26.50 31.37
CA GLU A 648 17.04 26.51 32.14
C GLU A 648 18.30 26.86 31.32
N ARG A 649 18.27 26.77 29.98
CA ARG A 649 19.39 27.18 29.11
C ARG A 649 19.46 28.68 28.83
N PHE A 650 18.43 29.43 29.21
CA PHE A 650 18.37 30.88 29.07
C PHE A 650 18.58 31.62 30.39
N ASP A 651 18.56 30.93 31.54
CA ASP A 651 18.78 31.55 32.86
C ASP A 651 20.24 31.97 33.05
N ALA A 652 20.48 33.28 32.99
CA ALA A 652 21.81 33.88 33.19
C ALA A 652 22.34 33.76 34.64
N THR A 653 21.48 33.47 35.61
CA THR A 653 21.81 33.42 37.05
C THR A 653 22.55 32.14 37.47
N ARG A 654 22.54 31.08 36.63
CA ARG A 654 23.34 29.87 36.90
C ARG A 654 24.76 30.06 36.35
N LEU A 655 25.71 30.22 37.28
CA LEU A 655 27.13 30.39 37.04
C LEU A 655 27.69 29.43 35.97
N GLY A 656 28.19 29.98 34.86
CA GLY A 656 29.29 29.39 34.08
C GLY A 656 28.97 28.57 32.82
N VAL A 657 27.71 28.36 32.42
CA VAL A 657 27.39 27.49 31.27
C VAL A 657 26.59 28.21 30.18
N GLN A 658 27.31 28.56 29.10
CA GLN A 658 26.83 28.84 27.74
C GLN A 658 25.39 29.40 27.63
N SER A 659 25.24 30.71 27.74
CA SER A 659 24.04 31.36 27.21
C SER A 659 23.95 31.10 25.71
N ILE A 660 22.74 30.77 25.23
CA ILE A 660 22.46 30.71 23.80
C ILE A 660 22.59 32.15 23.28
N PRO A 661 23.50 32.41 22.32
CA PRO A 661 23.69 33.76 21.80
C PRO A 661 22.43 34.22 21.09
N PHE A 662 22.12 35.52 21.19
CA PHE A 662 21.08 36.11 20.36
C PHE A 662 21.46 35.95 18.88
N PRO A 663 20.52 35.60 17.99
CA PRO A 663 20.80 35.41 16.57
C PRO A 663 21.37 36.67 15.91
N GLU A 664 22.36 36.50 15.04
CA GLU A 664 23.01 37.59 14.29
C GLU A 664 22.02 38.35 13.40
N GLN A 665 21.05 37.63 12.83
CA GLN A 665 19.99 38.17 11.99
C GLN A 665 18.72 37.33 12.14
N LEU A 666 17.58 37.99 12.27
CA LEU A 666 16.28 37.34 12.20
C LEU A 666 15.81 37.23 10.75
N VAL A 667 15.27 36.08 10.40
CA VAL A 667 14.76 35.79 9.05
C VAL A 667 13.29 35.43 9.12
N MET A 668 12.64 35.43 7.97
CA MET A 668 11.34 34.79 7.83
C MET A 668 11.54 33.27 7.93
N ILE A 669 11.04 32.66 9.00
CA ILE A 669 11.08 31.21 9.20
C ILE A 669 9.80 30.57 8.68
N HIS A 670 9.91 29.43 8.01
CA HIS A 670 8.80 28.56 7.63
C HIS A 670 8.07 28.03 8.87
N GLY A 671 8.81 27.73 9.93
CA GLY A 671 8.30 27.34 11.24
C GLY A 671 7.91 25.86 11.37
N ASP A 672 7.98 25.07 10.30
CA ASP A 672 7.86 23.60 10.34
C ASP A 672 8.50 22.90 9.14
N TYR A 673 9.59 23.44 8.61
CA TYR A 673 10.20 22.98 7.37
C TYR A 673 10.70 21.54 7.45
N LYS A 674 10.08 20.63 6.68
CA LYS A 674 10.45 19.21 6.59
C LYS A 674 10.61 18.79 5.14
N LEU A 675 11.27 17.65 4.91
CA LEU A 675 11.44 17.08 3.56
C LEU A 675 10.08 16.78 2.88
N ARG A 676 9.04 16.49 3.67
CA ARG A 676 7.67 16.27 3.18
C ARG A 676 6.97 17.54 2.68
N ASP A 677 7.46 18.72 3.06
CA ASP A 677 6.89 20.00 2.59
C ASP A 677 7.45 20.39 1.21
N LEU A 678 8.35 19.56 0.66
CA LEU A 678 9.03 19.75 -0.60
C LEU A 678 8.48 18.78 -1.66
N LEU A 679 8.12 19.35 -2.81
CA LEU A 679 7.67 18.62 -3.97
C LEU A 679 8.85 18.44 -4.93
N PHE A 680 9.28 17.21 -5.12
CA PHE A 680 10.35 16.85 -6.05
C PHE A 680 9.77 16.49 -7.42
N SER A 681 10.49 16.80 -8.50
CA SER A 681 10.16 16.29 -9.84
C SER A 681 10.21 14.77 -9.84
N TYR A 682 9.27 14.10 -10.52
CA TYR A 682 9.29 12.62 -10.67
C TYR A 682 10.63 12.09 -11.19
N ARG A 683 11.31 12.85 -12.05
CA ARG A 683 12.63 12.49 -12.60
C ARG A 683 13.73 12.44 -11.53
N SER A 684 13.57 13.15 -10.41
CA SER A 684 14.48 13.10 -9.26
C SER A 684 14.60 11.68 -8.68
N PHE A 685 13.56 10.86 -8.85
CA PHE A 685 13.48 9.50 -8.36
C PHE A 685 13.84 8.46 -9.43
N GLU A 686 14.35 8.87 -10.60
CA GLU A 686 14.80 7.98 -11.67
C GLU A 686 16.28 7.58 -11.57
N GLY A 687 17.02 8.03 -10.55
CA GLY A 687 18.37 7.55 -10.17
C GLY A 687 19.48 7.75 -11.18
N ARG A 688 19.18 8.29 -12.36
CA ARG A 688 20.20 8.67 -13.33
C ARG A 688 20.92 9.88 -12.76
N HIS A 689 22.26 9.88 -12.77
CA HIS A 689 23.06 11.10 -12.58
C HIS A 689 22.60 12.25 -13.50
N LYS A 690 21.89 11.93 -14.60
CA LYS A 690 21.24 12.88 -15.52
C LYS A 690 20.15 13.76 -14.87
N TYR A 691 19.44 13.28 -13.83
CA TYR A 691 18.34 14.00 -13.20
C TYR A 691 18.60 14.14 -11.69
N PRO A 692 19.28 15.21 -11.25
CA PRO A 692 19.53 15.44 -9.83
C PRO A 692 18.21 15.68 -9.07
N ALA A 693 18.26 15.54 -7.74
CA ALA A 693 17.16 15.91 -6.86
C ALA A 693 16.73 17.36 -7.14
N ASN A 694 15.54 17.53 -7.70
CA ASN A 694 15.03 18.83 -8.13
C ASN A 694 13.68 19.14 -7.49
N ILE A 695 13.67 20.17 -6.65
CA ILE A 695 12.47 20.69 -6.00
C ILE A 695 11.74 21.59 -6.99
N ILE A 696 10.44 21.36 -7.16
CA ILE A 696 9.54 22.09 -8.05
C ILE A 696 8.37 22.73 -7.29
N GLY A 697 8.30 22.54 -5.97
CA GLY A 697 7.32 23.19 -5.11
C GLY A 697 7.74 23.15 -3.64
N VAL A 698 7.46 24.22 -2.91
CA VAL A 698 7.49 24.27 -1.43
C VAL A 698 6.09 24.60 -0.93
N MET A 699 5.63 23.91 0.12
CA MET A 699 4.26 23.96 0.62
C MET A 699 4.21 24.18 2.14
N ASN A 700 3.02 24.44 2.70
CA ASN A 700 2.72 24.47 4.14
C ASN A 700 3.34 25.64 4.92
N PHE A 701 3.26 26.84 4.36
CA PHE A 701 3.61 28.10 5.01
C PHE A 701 2.60 28.56 6.08
N THR A 702 2.04 27.62 6.86
CA THR A 702 0.98 27.90 7.84
C THR A 702 1.52 28.38 9.19
N SER A 703 2.79 28.14 9.48
CA SER A 703 3.44 28.47 10.76
C SER A 703 4.54 29.53 10.61
N VAL A 704 4.44 30.35 9.56
CA VAL A 704 5.45 31.36 9.23
C VAL A 704 5.49 32.45 10.28
N SER A 705 6.69 32.84 10.67
CA SER A 705 6.94 33.96 11.59
C SER A 705 8.34 34.54 11.34
N THR A 706 8.73 35.55 12.13
CA THR A 706 10.12 36.05 12.13
C THR A 706 10.88 35.45 13.30
N GLY A 707 12.03 34.83 13.04
CA GLY A 707 12.78 34.11 14.08
C GLY A 707 14.21 33.78 13.68
N ASP A 708 14.87 32.96 14.50
CA ASP A 708 16.19 32.42 14.20
C ASP A 708 16.09 31.32 13.12
N PRO A 709 16.89 31.38 12.03
CA PRO A 709 16.89 30.36 10.98
C PRO A 709 17.09 28.93 11.48
N LEU A 710 17.80 28.72 12.60
CA LEU A 710 18.07 27.39 13.14
C LEU A 710 16.80 26.62 13.53
N VAL A 711 15.68 27.31 13.73
CA VAL A 711 14.38 26.68 13.97
C VAL A 711 13.99 25.77 12.79
N ASP A 712 14.16 26.22 11.56
CA ASP A 712 13.84 25.42 10.38
C ASP A 712 14.92 24.38 10.07
N VAL A 713 16.19 24.69 10.34
CA VAL A 713 17.29 23.73 10.21
C VAL A 713 17.08 22.53 11.15
N ALA A 714 16.71 22.80 12.40
CA ALA A 714 16.38 21.76 13.38
C ALA A 714 15.11 20.98 12.99
N SER A 715 14.13 21.65 12.38
CA SER A 715 12.92 21.00 11.87
C SER A 715 13.22 19.97 10.78
N LEU A 716 14.12 20.31 9.86
CA LEU A 716 14.58 19.41 8.81
C LEU A 716 15.37 18.23 9.37
N ALA A 717 16.23 18.49 10.38
CA ALA A 717 17.06 17.48 11.03
C ALA A 717 16.29 16.53 11.96
N LEU A 718 15.03 16.85 12.29
CA LEU A 718 14.18 16.04 13.18
C LEU A 718 13.95 14.61 12.64
N VAL A 719 14.13 14.39 11.33
CA VAL A 719 14.08 13.06 10.68
C VAL A 719 14.98 12.03 11.36
N ALA A 720 16.15 12.43 11.87
CA ALA A 720 17.08 11.53 12.55
C ALA A 720 16.61 11.10 13.95
N LEU A 721 15.66 11.82 14.55
CA LEU A 721 15.20 11.65 15.93
C LEU A 721 13.79 11.07 16.04
N LEU A 722 13.13 10.84 14.90
CA LEU A 722 11.78 10.29 14.86
C LEU A 722 11.83 8.86 14.29
N PRO A 723 10.93 7.97 14.74
CA PRO A 723 10.76 6.67 14.11
C PRO A 723 9.98 6.82 12.80
N ARG A 724 9.91 5.72 12.04
CA ARG A 724 9.11 5.61 10.82
C ARG A 724 7.63 5.93 11.06
N PRO A 725 6.92 6.38 10.00
CA PRO A 725 7.42 6.66 8.65
C PRO A 725 8.15 8.01 8.53
N PHE A 726 8.03 8.88 9.53
CA PHE A 726 8.48 10.27 9.46
C PHE A 726 9.98 10.46 9.69
N GLY A 727 10.64 9.47 10.28
CA GLY A 727 12.07 9.48 10.51
C GLY A 727 12.70 8.11 10.37
N ILE A 728 13.98 8.04 10.77
CA ILE A 728 14.85 6.89 10.57
C ILE A 728 15.37 6.28 11.89
N TYR A 729 14.93 6.78 13.04
CA TYR A 729 15.47 6.40 14.34
C TYR A 729 15.37 4.90 14.64
N ASP A 730 14.26 4.26 14.24
CA ASP A 730 14.02 2.83 14.43
C ASP A 730 14.55 1.95 13.29
N MET A 731 15.21 2.54 12.29
CA MET A 731 15.86 1.78 11.22
C MET A 731 17.15 1.11 11.70
N PRO A 732 17.59 0.01 11.08
CA PRO A 732 18.91 -0.57 11.34
C PRO A 732 20.03 0.44 11.13
N MET A 733 21.10 0.33 11.90
CA MET A 733 22.22 1.28 11.88
C MET A 733 22.85 1.39 10.49
N GLU A 734 22.88 0.29 9.74
CA GLU A 734 23.39 0.24 8.37
C GLU A 734 22.59 1.13 7.41
N MET A 735 21.28 1.29 7.65
CA MET A 735 20.43 2.19 6.88
C MET A 735 20.48 3.63 7.38
N GLN A 736 20.59 3.85 8.69
CA GLN A 736 20.69 5.19 9.26
C GLN A 736 21.91 5.96 8.72
N VAL A 737 23.04 5.28 8.50
CA VAL A 737 24.28 5.87 7.96
C VAL A 737 24.10 6.43 6.55
N LEU A 738 23.13 5.92 5.78
CA LEU A 738 22.83 6.43 4.43
C LEU A 738 22.19 7.83 4.45
N PHE A 739 21.67 8.27 5.59
CA PHE A 739 21.06 9.58 5.74
C PHE A 739 22.03 10.59 6.36
N PRO A 740 21.85 11.89 6.05
CA PRO A 740 22.61 12.93 6.71
C PRO A 740 22.37 13.00 8.21
N THR A 741 23.44 13.20 8.96
CA THR A 741 23.35 13.48 10.40
C THR A 741 22.81 14.90 10.64
N PRO A 742 22.21 15.18 11.81
CA PRO A 742 21.80 16.53 12.18
C PRO A 742 22.95 17.55 12.09
N GLN A 743 24.17 17.13 12.45
CA GLN A 743 25.36 17.97 12.34
C GLN A 743 25.70 18.30 10.89
N TRP A 744 25.61 17.33 9.98
CA TRP A 744 25.84 17.56 8.56
C TRP A 744 24.85 18.60 7.99
N ILE A 745 23.57 18.51 8.37
CA ILE A 745 22.52 19.45 7.93
C ILE A 745 22.83 20.87 8.44
N LEU A 746 23.22 20.99 9.72
CA LEU A 746 23.63 22.26 10.33
C LEU A 746 24.84 22.87 9.60
N GLU A 747 25.90 22.10 9.41
CA GLU A 747 27.14 22.57 8.77
C GLU A 747 26.86 23.04 7.34
N ARG A 748 26.10 22.26 6.58
CA ARG A 748 25.72 22.62 5.20
C ARG A 748 24.95 23.93 5.14
N TYR A 749 24.05 24.18 6.11
CA TYR A 749 23.30 25.44 6.19
C TYR A 749 24.20 26.62 6.56
N CYS A 750 25.01 26.47 7.62
CA CYS A 750 25.98 27.48 8.05
C CYS A 750 26.95 27.86 6.92
N ASP A 751 27.40 26.88 6.15
CA ASP A 751 28.31 27.09 5.02
C ASP A 751 27.62 27.86 3.89
N SER A 752 26.37 27.51 3.56
CA SER A 752 25.60 28.18 2.50
C SER A 752 25.29 29.65 2.83
N ARG A 753 25.08 29.98 4.11
CA ARG A 753 24.60 31.30 4.55
C ARG A 753 25.64 32.19 5.22
N GLY A 754 26.79 31.64 5.58
CA GLY A 754 27.76 32.36 6.42
C GLY A 754 27.37 32.45 7.90
N TYR A 755 26.36 31.69 8.34
CA TYR A 755 25.77 31.81 9.69
C TYR A 755 26.63 31.12 10.76
N MET A 756 26.79 31.75 11.94
CA MET A 756 27.60 31.26 13.08
C MET A 756 29.07 30.95 12.74
N ARG A 757 29.64 31.55 11.68
CA ARG A 757 31.02 31.24 11.25
C ARG A 757 32.11 31.65 12.25
N THR A 758 31.79 32.58 13.16
CA THR A 758 32.70 33.01 14.23
C THR A 758 32.85 31.97 15.35
N MET A 759 32.01 30.91 15.34
CA MET A 759 31.92 29.93 16.42
C MET A 759 32.60 28.62 16.04
N THR A 760 33.24 27.96 17.01
CA THR A 760 33.83 26.63 16.80
C THR A 760 32.75 25.58 16.52
N GLY A 761 33.09 24.53 15.76
CA GLY A 761 32.16 23.43 15.44
C GLY A 761 31.47 22.83 16.67
N LYS A 762 32.24 22.55 17.73
CA LYS A 762 31.69 22.03 19.01
C LYS A 762 30.68 22.98 19.66
N LYS A 763 30.92 24.30 19.60
CA LYS A 763 30.00 25.30 20.16
C LYS A 763 28.72 25.40 19.32
N ARG A 764 28.82 25.33 17.99
CA ARG A 764 27.66 25.27 17.08
C ARG A 764 26.80 24.04 17.37
N GLU A 765 27.42 22.86 17.50
CA GLU A 765 26.73 21.61 17.82
C GLU A 765 26.01 21.69 19.17
N ALA A 766 26.65 22.21 20.22
CA ALA A 766 26.05 22.37 21.54
C ALA A 766 24.81 23.29 21.50
N ILE A 767 24.87 24.39 20.75
CA ILE A 767 23.72 25.28 20.54
C ILE A 767 22.63 24.56 19.75
N PHE A 768 22.99 23.88 18.67
CA PHE A 768 22.04 23.20 17.81
C PHE A 768 21.29 22.07 18.52
N LYS A 769 21.91 21.39 19.49
CA LYS A 769 21.22 20.43 20.37
C LYS A 769 20.03 21.07 21.10
N VAL A 770 20.14 22.33 21.52
CA VAL A 770 19.01 23.04 22.14
C VAL A 770 17.89 23.30 21.12
N TYR A 771 18.23 23.66 19.89
CA TYR A 771 17.24 23.86 18.82
C TYR A 771 16.57 22.54 18.40
N LEU A 772 17.32 21.43 18.32
CA LEU A 772 16.76 20.09 18.09
C LEU A 772 15.80 19.68 19.21
N SER A 773 16.18 19.89 20.47
CA SER A 773 15.31 19.65 21.62
C SER A 773 14.04 20.52 21.58
N ALA A 774 14.16 21.79 21.19
CA ALA A 774 13.02 22.66 20.98
C ALA A 774 12.14 22.21 19.80
N ALA A 775 12.72 21.67 18.73
CA ALA A 775 11.98 21.08 17.61
C ALA A 775 11.21 19.82 18.03
N CYS A 776 11.78 18.97 18.90
CA CYS A 776 11.07 17.85 19.53
C CYS A 776 9.87 18.33 20.36
N LEU A 777 10.06 19.36 21.21
CA LEU A 777 8.97 19.97 21.97
C LEU A 777 7.88 20.51 21.05
N ARG A 778 8.25 21.21 19.97
CA ARG A 778 7.30 21.77 19.01
C ARG A 778 6.52 20.68 18.28
N TYR A 779 7.19 19.61 17.85
CA TYR A 779 6.55 18.45 17.23
C TYR A 779 5.52 17.81 18.16
N ALA A 780 5.88 17.61 19.43
CA ALA A 780 5.00 17.07 20.45
C ALA A 780 3.76 17.94 20.66
N VAL A 781 3.94 19.24 20.93
CA VAL A 781 2.82 20.17 21.17
C VAL A 781 1.90 20.30 19.96
N LYS A 782 2.46 20.33 18.74
CA LYS A 782 1.68 20.37 17.50
C LYS A 782 0.82 19.10 17.36
N THR A 783 1.44 17.93 17.53
CA THR A 783 0.72 16.65 17.44
C THR A 783 -0.36 16.51 18.50
N LEU A 784 -0.09 16.94 19.75
CA LEU A 784 -1.10 16.93 20.82
C LEU A 784 -2.24 17.91 20.53
N SER A 785 -1.96 19.07 19.93
CA SER A 785 -3.01 20.01 19.51
C SER A 785 -3.92 19.39 18.46
N ASP A 786 -3.34 18.75 17.44
CA ASP A 786 -4.10 18.06 16.39
C ASP A 786 -4.97 16.93 16.98
N LEU A 787 -4.45 16.19 17.96
CA LEU A 787 -5.20 15.13 18.65
C LEU A 787 -6.31 15.66 19.55
N ALA A 788 -6.09 16.79 20.22
CA ALA A 788 -7.11 17.43 21.05
C ALA A 788 -8.31 17.88 20.22
N GLU A 789 -8.07 18.41 19.02
CA GLU A 789 -9.15 18.77 18.10
C GLU A 789 -9.94 17.55 17.63
N VAL A 790 -9.25 16.44 17.31
CA VAL A 790 -9.92 15.17 16.99
C VAL A 790 -10.77 14.73 18.17
N PHE A 791 -10.24 14.81 19.40
CA PHE A 791 -10.98 14.43 20.60
C PHE A 791 -12.19 15.33 20.84
N GLU A 792 -12.09 16.66 20.69
CA GLU A 792 -13.23 17.58 20.82
C GLU A 792 -14.36 17.27 19.83
N VAL A 793 -14.01 16.83 18.61
CA VAL A 793 -15.00 16.49 17.58
C VAL A 793 -15.68 15.14 17.83
N PHE A 794 -14.93 14.13 18.28
CA PHE A 794 -15.45 12.75 18.43
C PHE A 794 -15.78 12.35 19.88
N ASN A 795 -15.47 13.19 20.87
CA ASN A 795 -15.43 12.82 22.29
C ASN A 795 -14.62 11.55 22.60
N SER A 796 -13.74 11.15 21.68
CA SER A 796 -12.95 9.91 21.74
C SER A 796 -11.76 9.98 20.79
N LEU A 797 -10.70 9.20 21.06
CA LEU A 797 -9.57 9.04 20.14
C LEU A 797 -9.67 7.70 19.41
N PRO A 798 -9.81 7.69 18.07
CA PRO A 798 -9.67 6.48 17.27
C PRO A 798 -8.31 5.80 17.52
N LEU A 799 -8.26 4.46 17.44
CA LEU A 799 -7.04 3.68 17.70
C LEU A 799 -5.86 4.11 16.80
N GLU A 800 -6.13 4.48 15.55
CA GLU A 800 -5.11 4.97 14.61
C GLU A 800 -4.47 6.28 15.07
N GLU A 801 -5.27 7.20 15.61
CA GLU A 801 -4.83 8.49 16.13
C GLU A 801 -4.13 8.33 17.48
N ALA A 802 -4.58 7.41 18.33
CA ALA A 802 -3.94 7.09 19.61
C ALA A 802 -2.47 6.65 19.45
N ARG A 803 -2.10 6.03 18.32
CA ARG A 803 -0.69 5.69 18.02
C ARG A 803 0.23 6.92 17.92
N LYS A 804 -0.30 8.12 17.66
CA LYS A 804 0.52 9.34 17.64
C LYS A 804 0.98 9.75 19.04
N LEU A 805 0.30 9.32 20.11
CA LEU A 805 0.73 9.59 21.48
C LEU A 805 2.07 8.93 21.81
N SER A 806 2.33 7.71 21.29
CA SER A 806 3.63 7.05 21.48
C SER A 806 4.74 7.77 20.70
N LEU A 807 4.44 8.34 19.53
CA LEU A 807 5.37 9.18 18.77
C LEU A 807 5.69 10.48 19.52
N VAL A 808 4.70 11.09 20.18
CA VAL A 808 4.90 12.26 21.04
C VAL A 808 5.85 11.93 22.18
N GLU A 809 5.58 10.85 22.92
CA GLU A 809 6.43 10.42 24.03
C GLU A 809 7.86 10.13 23.56
N HIS A 810 8.02 9.46 22.42
CA HIS A 810 9.33 9.21 21.83
C HIS A 810 10.09 10.51 21.51
N ALA A 811 9.45 11.46 20.82
CA ALA A 811 10.06 12.73 20.48
C ALA A 811 10.52 13.50 21.73
N LEU A 812 9.71 13.49 22.79
CA LEU A 812 10.03 14.13 24.07
C LEU A 812 11.24 13.47 24.76
N GLN A 813 11.32 12.14 24.73
CA GLN A 813 12.45 11.39 25.27
C GLN A 813 13.75 11.70 24.50
N GLN A 814 13.70 11.78 23.16
CA GLN A 814 14.85 12.20 22.36
C GLN A 814 15.27 13.64 22.67
N GLY A 815 14.30 14.55 22.84
CA GLY A 815 14.58 15.91 23.29
C GLY A 815 15.29 15.96 24.65
N LEU A 816 14.87 15.15 25.62
CA LEU A 816 15.53 15.07 26.92
C LEU A 816 16.95 14.46 26.83
N ALA A 817 17.12 13.44 26.00
CA ALA A 817 18.41 12.79 25.77
C ALA A 817 19.45 13.78 25.18
N LEU A 818 19.04 14.62 24.22
CA LEU A 818 19.88 15.69 23.67
C LEU A 818 20.33 16.72 24.73
N MET A 819 19.51 16.92 25.76
CA MET A 819 19.82 17.82 26.88
C MET A 819 20.69 17.16 27.96
N GLY A 820 21.12 15.91 27.78
CA GLY A 820 21.87 15.13 28.76
C GLY A 820 21.05 14.62 29.94
N LYS A 821 19.71 14.73 29.88
CA LYS A 821 18.79 14.21 30.89
C LYS A 821 18.29 12.85 30.39
N PHE A 822 18.99 11.77 30.73
CA PHE A 822 18.53 10.42 30.41
C PHE A 822 17.18 10.12 31.11
N PRO A 823 16.27 9.37 30.48
CA PRO A 823 15.08 8.89 31.16
C PRO A 823 15.49 8.08 32.41
N SER A 824 14.72 8.20 33.49
CA SER A 824 14.79 7.21 34.55
C SER A 824 14.56 5.85 33.90
N ARG A 825 15.37 4.83 34.23
CA ARG A 825 15.07 3.44 33.83
C ARG A 825 13.89 2.84 34.63
N LEU A 826 13.11 3.70 35.30
CA LEU A 826 11.81 3.45 35.90
C LEU A 826 10.78 4.07 34.95
#